data_AF-A0A5B6TUQ3-F1
#
_entry.id   AF-A0A5B6TUQ3-F1
#
_cell.length_a   1.000
_cell.length_b   1.000
_cell.length_c   1.000
_cell.angle_alpha   90.00
_cell.angle_beta   90.00
_cell.angle_gamma   90.00
#
_symmetry.space_group_name_H-M   'P 1'
#
loop_
_entity.id
_entity.type
_entity.pdbx_description
1 polymer ?
#
loop_
_entity_poly.entity_id
_entity_poly.type
_entity_poly.pdbx_seq_one_letter_code
_entity_poly.pdbx_strand_id
1 'polypeptide(L)'
;MKNSLITLLSAALKGRRALFFTRKAGLVSGTVKTLTLLLIALSTFLVSCQEDEEDAPAPIIGVLTVDAGADQTVEVGQTVTLDGSSTKDSRNDSISYNWSLVTKPTGSTSAVTNPKKVKPTFVPDAAGQYKLELTVFSKNGQKKDTVQVTATPKSDPNSATILSTDILSDLVLEDKFTEPGKADYIVTNLLQVKARLTVKPGVIIEFDADKGLEILGQGSLIANGTPSQTITFTGKQKVRGFWKGIFVGSNAEMHLVEVTYGGSSAQREIEVKANVGVWGDHISGASLKATNCSFNNANGYGLAVLGSLGAFYNNSFNDNSKLPLYIVASQIHTLDTESRYNGADKGIGIAGIVPQYITNVTWPLMKDGTNYVAVGDLTMEGSVAIAPGVTIEFMKGAGMYVREMGSLKAIGTAAKKITFTGRAKVKGSWRGIVFRSMNQTSEFAYTEVSYGGETSYNIGGKEYRGNLLLWGDASLPGYEGALTITNSSLTNSAGYGMVVAPGGGYLNDFRSNTFSQNAGAAMYVDPNQIHKIDTGSRLYDNNGYNGLETEGTLNNGDEVEWNIPIGGLRVHVVGDLFVKSGLKMHFDPRGSIGLQFDDNKGMFIQNGGYLIAKGAPGTEVSFTGFHRQSQLGYWKGITFESNSPLNELNDVNVSYAGASGATTLNNTSNIMVKGSAKIINCEIYNGLGWGLYVTRAGTVNADASSGNFFGNNKRGAYLKEK
;
A
#
# COMPACT_ATOMS: atom_id res chain seq x y z
N MET A 1 19.93 0.89 34.52
CA MET A 1 19.17 0.73 35.78
C MET A 1 17.86 0.02 35.46
N LYS A 2 17.57 -1.06 36.19
CA LYS A 2 16.35 -1.89 36.07
C LYS A 2 15.13 -1.21 36.70
N ASN A 3 13.95 -1.54 36.16
CA ASN A 3 12.60 -1.53 36.73
C ASN A 3 11.96 -0.17 37.10
N SER A 4 10.78 0.13 36.51
CA SER A 4 9.49 0.15 37.24
C SER A 4 8.26 0.48 36.34
N LEU A 5 7.22 -0.36 36.47
CA LEU A 5 5.75 -0.14 36.38
C LEU A 5 5.17 0.68 35.19
N ILE A 6 4.37 0.14 34.26
CA ILE A 6 2.95 -0.33 34.34
C ILE A 6 2.07 0.50 35.29
N THR A 7 1.24 1.43 34.78
CA THR A 7 -0.25 1.32 34.76
C THR A 7 -0.96 2.44 33.94
N LEU A 8 -1.97 2.03 33.15
CA LEU A 8 -3.26 2.67 32.81
C LEU A 8 -3.34 4.03 32.07
N LEU A 9 -3.94 4.04 30.87
CA LEU A 9 -5.38 4.35 30.73
C LEU A 9 -5.96 3.94 29.36
N SER A 10 -7.17 3.39 29.42
CA SER A 10 -8.03 2.87 28.35
C SER A 10 -9.14 3.85 27.96
N ALA A 11 -9.54 3.89 26.67
CA ALA A 11 -10.91 4.14 26.17
C ALA A 11 -10.87 4.11 24.62
N ALA A 12 -11.80 3.57 23.83
CA ALA A 12 -13.03 2.81 24.08
C ALA A 12 -13.45 2.14 22.75
N LEU A 13 -13.64 0.82 22.75
CA LEU A 13 -14.49 0.14 21.76
C LEU A 13 -15.80 -0.25 22.47
N LYS A 14 -16.91 0.36 22.04
CA LYS A 14 -18.31 -0.04 22.24
C LYS A 14 -18.88 -0.15 20.81
N GLY A 15 -19.69 -1.12 20.41
CA GLY A 15 -20.38 -2.25 21.03
C GLY A 15 -21.02 -3.04 19.88
N ARG A 16 -21.28 -4.34 20.01
CA ARG A 16 -22.56 -4.96 20.45
C ARG A 16 -22.26 -6.48 20.49
N ARG A 17 -22.25 -7.21 21.63
CA ARG A 17 -23.37 -7.76 22.44
C ARG A 17 -24.59 -8.17 21.60
N ALA A 18 -25.21 -9.33 21.73
CA ALA A 18 -25.12 -10.53 22.59
C ALA A 18 -26.07 -11.59 21.94
N LEU A 19 -26.17 -12.88 22.26
CA LEU A 19 -26.48 -13.50 23.55
C LEU A 19 -26.38 -15.05 23.46
N PHE A 20 -25.74 -15.66 24.48
CA PHE A 20 -26.14 -16.86 25.28
C PHE A 20 -26.50 -18.21 24.58
N PHE A 21 -26.19 -19.40 25.10
CA PHE A 21 -26.18 -19.90 26.49
C PHE A 21 -25.15 -21.04 26.70
N THR A 22 -24.82 -21.21 27.97
CA THR A 22 -23.78 -22.01 28.65
C THR A 22 -23.89 -23.55 28.60
N ARG A 23 -22.76 -24.26 28.80
CA ARG A 23 -22.63 -25.33 29.82
C ARG A 23 -21.19 -25.55 30.29
N LYS A 24 -21.08 -25.79 31.61
CA LYS A 24 -19.90 -25.99 32.48
C LYS A 24 -19.39 -27.44 32.46
N ALA A 25 -18.10 -27.59 32.81
CA ALA A 25 -17.40 -28.65 33.59
C ALA A 25 -16.14 -29.14 32.85
N GLY A 26 -14.91 -29.17 33.36
CA GLY A 26 -14.39 -28.91 34.71
C GLY A 26 -13.59 -30.11 35.23
N LEU A 27 -12.25 -30.06 35.08
CA LEU A 27 -11.18 -30.83 35.75
C LEU A 27 -11.07 -32.33 35.40
N VAL A 28 -9.90 -32.99 35.33
CA VAL A 28 -8.69 -32.94 36.19
C VAL A 28 -7.42 -33.26 35.38
N SER A 29 -6.32 -32.56 35.68
CA SER A 29 -4.95 -32.84 35.21
C SER A 29 -4.15 -33.68 36.24
N GLY A 30 -3.26 -34.56 35.77
CA GLY A 30 -2.28 -35.26 36.62
C GLY A 30 -1.19 -35.97 35.81
N THR A 31 -0.09 -35.26 35.56
CA THR A 31 1.25 -35.68 35.11
C THR A 31 1.90 -36.66 36.13
N VAL A 32 2.88 -37.56 35.89
CA VAL A 32 3.99 -37.63 34.93
C VAL A 32 4.82 -38.94 35.15
N LYS A 33 5.55 -39.37 34.09
CA LYS A 33 6.89 -40.06 34.07
C LYS A 33 7.07 -41.61 34.05
N THR A 34 7.55 -42.03 32.86
CA THR A 34 8.78 -42.80 32.53
C THR A 34 8.88 -44.33 32.64
N LEU A 35 9.12 -44.91 31.45
CA LEU A 35 10.24 -45.78 31.02
C LEU A 35 10.03 -47.32 30.85
N THR A 36 10.29 -47.74 29.61
CA THR A 36 11.04 -48.94 29.12
C THR A 36 10.35 -50.29 28.84
N LEU A 37 10.38 -50.64 27.55
CA LEU A 37 10.67 -51.90 26.84
C LEU A 37 10.05 -53.26 27.25
N LEU A 38 9.16 -53.75 26.37
CA LEU A 38 9.36 -54.85 25.39
C LEU A 38 9.75 -56.30 25.83
N LEU A 39 8.84 -57.23 25.46
CA LEU A 39 9.02 -58.54 24.78
C LEU A 39 9.06 -59.90 25.55
N ILE A 40 7.98 -60.68 25.35
CA ILE A 40 7.85 -62.11 24.90
C ILE A 40 8.19 -63.34 25.81
N ALA A 41 7.28 -64.33 25.66
CA ALA A 41 7.35 -65.80 25.90
C ALA A 41 6.96 -66.29 27.32
N LEU A 42 6.34 -67.46 27.55
CA LEU A 42 6.07 -68.65 26.75
C LEU A 42 4.99 -69.50 27.48
N SER A 43 4.23 -70.28 26.71
CA SER A 43 3.26 -71.31 27.11
C SER A 43 3.82 -72.45 27.98
N THR A 44 3.05 -72.99 28.94
CA THR A 44 2.42 -74.35 28.92
C THR A 44 1.69 -74.72 30.23
N PHE A 45 0.59 -75.47 30.04
CA PHE A 45 -0.17 -76.39 30.91
C PHE A 45 0.24 -76.62 32.39
N LEU A 46 -0.76 -76.66 33.28
CA LEU A 46 -1.27 -77.90 33.91
C LEU A 46 -2.56 -77.66 34.71
N VAL A 47 -3.46 -78.62 34.58
CA VAL A 47 -4.76 -78.78 35.27
C VAL A 47 -4.53 -79.44 36.64
N SER A 48 -5.31 -79.06 37.66
CA SER A 48 -5.77 -80.00 38.70
C SER A 48 -6.98 -79.43 39.44
N CYS A 49 -8.05 -80.23 39.46
CA CYS A 49 -9.39 -79.96 40.00
C CYS A 49 -9.50 -80.06 41.54
N GLN A 50 -10.51 -79.38 42.11
CA GLN A 50 -11.51 -79.92 43.05
C GLN A 50 -12.62 -78.84 43.21
N GLU A 51 -13.82 -79.04 42.65
CA GLU A 51 -15.06 -79.59 43.29
C GLU A 51 -15.54 -78.72 44.47
N ASP A 52 -16.79 -78.28 44.64
CA ASP A 52 -18.06 -78.34 43.89
C ASP A 52 -18.97 -77.31 44.58
N GLU A 53 -19.73 -76.49 43.84
CA GLU A 53 -21.11 -76.13 44.21
C GLU A 53 -21.91 -75.91 42.93
N GLU A 54 -22.83 -76.85 42.70
CA GLU A 54 -23.74 -76.92 41.58
C GLU A 54 -24.85 -75.86 41.75
N ASP A 55 -24.61 -74.65 41.29
CA ASP A 55 -25.67 -73.67 41.04
C ASP A 55 -26.21 -73.94 39.64
N ALA A 56 -27.48 -74.36 39.55
CA ALA A 56 -28.15 -74.70 38.30
C ALA A 56 -27.92 -73.61 37.24
N PRO A 57 -27.49 -73.92 36.00
CA PRO A 57 -27.30 -72.88 34.99
C PRO A 57 -28.64 -72.20 34.75
N ALA A 58 -28.68 -70.89 35.02
CA ALA A 58 -29.77 -70.01 34.64
C ALA A 58 -30.15 -70.29 33.17
N PRO A 59 -31.45 -70.27 32.82
CA PRO A 59 -31.89 -70.58 31.47
C PRO A 59 -31.11 -69.71 30.48
N ILE A 60 -30.49 -70.33 29.48
CA ILE A 60 -29.81 -69.61 28.39
C ILE A 60 -30.86 -68.74 27.69
N ILE A 61 -30.91 -67.45 28.03
CA ILE A 61 -31.70 -66.46 27.31
C ILE A 61 -31.05 -66.34 25.94
N GLY A 62 -31.71 -66.86 24.90
CA GLY A 62 -31.18 -66.77 23.55
C GLY A 62 -31.11 -65.32 23.10
N VAL A 63 -29.90 -64.82 22.86
CA VAL A 63 -29.64 -63.49 22.30
C VAL A 63 -29.75 -63.56 20.77
N LEU A 64 -30.61 -62.70 20.21
CA LEU A 64 -30.71 -62.44 18.78
C LEU A 64 -29.95 -61.14 18.44
N THR A 65 -28.94 -61.27 17.57
CA THR A 65 -28.17 -60.14 17.04
C THR A 65 -28.51 -59.98 15.56
N VAL A 66 -29.02 -58.81 15.20
CA VAL A 66 -29.44 -58.46 13.82
C VAL A 66 -28.47 -57.42 13.29
N ASP A 67 -28.03 -57.63 12.06
CA ASP A 67 -27.10 -56.76 11.34
C ASP A 67 -27.61 -56.63 9.89
N ALA A 68 -27.97 -55.41 9.48
CA ALA A 68 -28.46 -55.07 8.16
C ALA A 68 -27.33 -54.77 7.14
N GLY A 69 -26.06 -54.87 7.57
CA GLY A 69 -24.90 -54.55 6.76
C GLY A 69 -24.53 -53.08 6.78
N ALA A 70 -23.39 -52.76 6.16
CA ALA A 70 -22.89 -51.39 6.07
C ALA A 70 -23.68 -50.54 5.06
N ASP A 71 -23.70 -49.23 5.30
CA ASP A 71 -24.28 -48.24 4.38
C ASP A 71 -23.62 -48.30 3.00
N GLN A 72 -24.41 -48.06 1.95
CA GLN A 72 -23.95 -48.18 0.56
C GLN A 72 -24.18 -46.87 -0.22
N THR A 73 -23.36 -46.63 -1.23
CA THR A 73 -23.56 -45.55 -2.21
C THR A 73 -23.52 -46.14 -3.62
N VAL A 74 -24.57 -45.90 -4.42
CA VAL A 74 -24.71 -46.46 -5.78
C VAL A 74 -25.30 -45.42 -6.74
N GLU A 75 -25.20 -45.63 -8.05
CA GLU A 75 -25.95 -44.81 -9.01
C GLU A 75 -27.42 -45.28 -9.13
N VAL A 76 -28.32 -44.34 -9.45
CA VAL A 76 -29.71 -44.64 -9.80
C VAL A 76 -29.76 -45.67 -10.93
N GLY A 77 -30.55 -46.73 -10.74
CA GLY A 77 -30.69 -47.86 -11.66
C GLY A 77 -29.71 -49.01 -11.42
N GLN A 78 -28.72 -48.89 -10.53
CA GLN A 78 -27.84 -50.00 -10.16
C GLN A 78 -28.51 -50.92 -9.13
N THR A 79 -28.37 -52.24 -9.31
CA THR A 79 -28.89 -53.23 -8.36
C THR A 79 -28.06 -53.23 -7.08
N VAL A 80 -28.70 -52.90 -5.96
CA VAL A 80 -28.12 -52.97 -4.61
C VAL A 80 -28.41 -54.35 -4.02
N THR A 81 -27.40 -54.99 -3.46
CA THR A 81 -27.55 -56.23 -2.68
C THR A 81 -27.41 -55.91 -1.20
N LEU A 82 -28.43 -56.20 -0.40
CA LEU A 82 -28.38 -56.05 1.06
C LEU A 82 -27.80 -57.34 1.66
N ASP A 83 -27.25 -57.28 2.87
CA ASP A 83 -26.63 -58.44 3.49
C ASP A 83 -27.02 -58.59 4.96
N GLY A 84 -27.92 -59.53 5.23
CA GLY A 84 -28.30 -59.91 6.59
C GLY A 84 -27.49 -61.07 7.16
N SER A 85 -26.47 -61.59 6.45
CA SER A 85 -25.80 -62.86 6.80
C SER A 85 -25.01 -62.83 8.10
N SER A 86 -24.69 -61.64 8.61
CA SER A 86 -24.07 -61.43 9.93
C SER A 86 -25.05 -61.59 11.09
N THR A 87 -26.36 -61.69 10.81
CA THR A 87 -27.39 -61.96 11.81
C THR A 87 -27.21 -63.34 12.42
N LYS A 88 -27.21 -63.43 13.76
CA LYS A 88 -26.99 -64.69 14.50
C LYS A 88 -27.95 -64.83 15.66
N ASP A 89 -28.41 -66.05 15.88
CA ASP A 89 -29.06 -66.47 17.11
C ASP A 89 -28.07 -67.31 17.92
N SER A 90 -27.82 -66.93 19.17
CA SER A 90 -26.87 -67.61 20.06
C SER A 90 -27.18 -69.08 20.36
N ARG A 91 -28.42 -69.54 20.10
CA ARG A 91 -28.82 -70.95 20.22
C ARG A 91 -28.92 -71.67 18.88
N ASN A 92 -28.53 -70.99 17.80
CA ASN A 92 -28.63 -71.48 16.43
C ASN A 92 -30.07 -71.86 16.02
N ASP A 93 -31.06 -71.20 16.63
CA ASP A 93 -32.46 -71.32 16.24
C ASP A 93 -32.65 -70.81 14.80
N SER A 94 -33.64 -71.39 14.09
CA SER A 94 -33.99 -70.96 12.74
C SER A 94 -34.43 -69.50 12.75
N ILE A 95 -33.74 -68.66 11.97
CA ILE A 95 -34.08 -67.24 11.77
C ILE A 95 -34.77 -67.02 10.42
N SER A 96 -35.76 -66.15 10.39
CA SER A 96 -36.40 -65.68 9.15
C SER A 96 -36.23 -64.18 8.99
N TYR A 97 -36.04 -63.75 7.74
CA TYR A 97 -35.73 -62.37 7.36
C TYR A 97 -36.96 -61.70 6.79
N ASN A 98 -37.11 -60.39 7.02
CA ASN A 98 -38.07 -59.55 6.33
C ASN A 98 -37.50 -58.15 6.15
N TRP A 99 -37.15 -57.83 4.90
CA TRP A 99 -36.64 -56.53 4.51
C TRP A 99 -37.75 -55.62 4.04
N SER A 100 -37.74 -54.38 4.51
CA SER A 100 -38.68 -53.35 4.10
C SER A 100 -37.98 -52.04 3.78
N LEU A 101 -38.52 -51.30 2.82
CA LEU A 101 -38.06 -49.96 2.48
C LEU A 101 -38.86 -48.96 3.32
N VAL A 102 -38.20 -48.32 4.29
CA VAL A 102 -38.84 -47.45 5.29
C VAL A 102 -38.99 -46.03 4.76
N THR A 103 -37.94 -45.48 4.16
CA THR A 103 -37.97 -44.16 3.52
C THR A 103 -37.32 -44.23 2.15
N LYS A 104 -37.88 -43.46 1.22
CA LYS A 104 -37.37 -43.29 -0.14
C LYS A 104 -37.61 -41.86 -0.62
N PRO A 105 -36.86 -41.38 -1.62
CA PRO A 105 -37.09 -40.06 -2.21
C PRO A 105 -38.53 -39.90 -2.74
N THR A 106 -39.04 -38.67 -2.74
CA THR A 106 -40.40 -38.37 -3.25
C THR A 106 -40.50 -38.77 -4.72
N GLY A 107 -41.55 -39.53 -5.08
CA GLY A 107 -41.76 -40.03 -6.44
C GLY A 107 -41.05 -41.36 -6.76
N SER A 108 -40.21 -41.88 -5.88
CA SER A 108 -39.60 -43.21 -6.04
C SER A 108 -40.65 -44.33 -5.95
N THR A 109 -40.62 -45.28 -6.88
CA THR A 109 -41.44 -46.50 -6.91
C THR A 109 -40.68 -47.74 -6.44
N SER A 110 -39.40 -47.60 -6.12
CA SER A 110 -38.52 -48.67 -5.68
C SER A 110 -39.11 -49.53 -4.55
N ALA A 111 -38.82 -50.84 -4.62
CA ALA A 111 -39.24 -51.87 -3.68
C ALA A 111 -38.16 -52.95 -3.53
N VAL A 112 -38.13 -53.63 -2.38
CA VAL A 112 -37.20 -54.72 -2.12
C VAL A 112 -37.67 -55.99 -2.84
N THR A 113 -36.81 -56.56 -3.67
CA THR A 113 -37.00 -57.86 -4.34
C THR A 113 -36.55 -58.99 -3.42
N ASN A 114 -37.39 -60.03 -3.31
CA ASN A 114 -37.15 -61.18 -2.44
C ASN A 114 -36.87 -60.81 -0.97
N PRO A 115 -37.74 -60.02 -0.31
CA PRO A 115 -37.48 -59.45 1.03
C PRO A 115 -37.30 -60.47 2.15
N LYS A 116 -37.56 -61.77 1.92
CA LYS A 116 -37.37 -62.85 2.89
C LYS A 116 -36.03 -63.59 2.77
N LYS A 117 -35.18 -63.23 1.80
CA LYS A 117 -33.85 -63.83 1.63
C LYS A 117 -32.83 -63.16 2.54
N VAL A 118 -31.74 -63.88 2.82
CA VAL A 118 -30.58 -63.36 3.57
C VAL A 118 -29.96 -62.17 2.84
N LYS A 119 -29.89 -62.26 1.50
CA LYS A 119 -29.36 -61.22 0.62
C LYS A 119 -30.40 -60.81 -0.43
N PRO A 120 -31.40 -59.99 -0.07
CA PRO A 120 -32.35 -59.46 -1.04
C PRO A 120 -31.67 -58.38 -1.90
N THR A 121 -32.37 -57.94 -2.94
CA THR A 121 -31.89 -56.85 -3.79
C THR A 121 -32.95 -55.77 -3.94
N PHE A 122 -32.54 -54.55 -4.26
CA PHE A 122 -33.45 -53.51 -4.74
C PHE A 122 -32.73 -52.59 -5.73
N VAL A 123 -33.49 -51.83 -6.49
CA VAL A 123 -32.95 -50.89 -7.48
C VAL A 123 -33.48 -49.49 -7.13
N PRO A 124 -32.65 -48.54 -6.67
CA PRO A 124 -33.07 -47.16 -6.48
C PRO A 124 -33.38 -46.52 -7.84
N ASP A 125 -34.54 -45.89 -7.96
CA ASP A 125 -35.06 -45.30 -9.20
C ASP A 125 -35.09 -43.77 -9.20
N ALA A 126 -34.72 -43.16 -8.07
CA ALA A 126 -34.55 -41.71 -7.90
C ALA A 126 -33.31 -41.41 -7.03
N ALA A 127 -32.64 -40.29 -7.28
CA ALA A 127 -31.49 -39.87 -6.48
C ALA A 127 -31.94 -39.44 -5.07
N GLY A 128 -31.13 -39.72 -4.06
CA GLY A 128 -31.41 -39.41 -2.66
C GLY A 128 -31.20 -40.60 -1.72
N GLN A 129 -31.66 -40.46 -0.48
CA GLN A 129 -31.44 -41.46 0.58
C GLN A 129 -32.59 -42.46 0.65
N TYR A 130 -32.24 -43.74 0.68
CA TYR A 130 -33.13 -44.87 0.93
C TYR A 130 -32.77 -45.48 2.28
N LYS A 131 -33.74 -45.63 3.18
CA LYS A 131 -33.55 -46.32 4.47
C LYS A 131 -34.25 -47.66 4.42
N LEU A 132 -33.50 -48.74 4.59
CA LEU A 132 -34.02 -50.10 4.60
C LEU A 132 -33.96 -50.65 6.02
N GLU A 133 -34.98 -51.39 6.42
CA GLU A 133 -35.06 -52.06 7.72
C GLU A 133 -35.09 -53.56 7.50
N LEU A 134 -34.12 -54.25 8.10
CA LEU A 134 -34.11 -55.68 8.29
C LEU A 134 -34.86 -56.00 9.59
N THR A 135 -35.96 -56.72 9.48
CA THR A 135 -36.62 -57.37 10.62
C THR A 135 -36.30 -58.86 10.61
N VAL A 136 -35.79 -59.39 11.73
CA VAL A 136 -35.50 -60.82 11.90
C VAL A 136 -36.41 -61.40 12.97
N PHE A 137 -36.98 -62.58 12.69
CA PHE A 137 -37.79 -63.35 13.63
C PHE A 137 -37.08 -64.66 14.01
N SER A 138 -36.99 -64.93 15.31
CA SER A 138 -36.51 -66.17 15.91
C SER A 138 -37.52 -66.65 16.97
N LYS A 139 -37.33 -67.85 17.52
CA LYS A 139 -38.03 -68.30 18.74
C LYS A 139 -37.77 -67.38 19.93
N ASN A 140 -36.67 -66.62 19.89
CA ASN A 140 -36.28 -65.62 20.89
C ASN A 140 -36.93 -64.24 20.70
N GLY A 141 -37.85 -64.10 19.74
CA GLY A 141 -38.56 -62.86 19.46
C GLY A 141 -38.13 -62.20 18.14
N GLN A 142 -38.46 -60.92 18.01
CA GLN A 142 -38.23 -60.11 16.82
C GLN A 142 -37.26 -58.98 17.13
N LYS A 143 -36.27 -58.76 16.27
CA LYS A 143 -35.36 -57.62 16.35
C LYS A 143 -35.18 -56.98 14.97
N LYS A 144 -34.82 -55.70 14.97
CA LYS A 144 -34.69 -54.88 13.78
C LYS A 144 -33.31 -54.25 13.71
N ASP A 145 -32.83 -54.02 12.50
CA ASP A 145 -31.68 -53.18 12.21
C ASP A 145 -31.91 -52.43 10.88
N THR A 146 -31.17 -51.35 10.64
CA THR A 146 -31.37 -50.50 9.46
C THR A 146 -30.07 -50.20 8.74
N VAL A 147 -30.15 -50.15 7.41
CA VAL A 147 -29.04 -49.75 6.52
C VAL A 147 -29.47 -48.59 5.64
N GLN A 148 -28.58 -47.64 5.42
CA GLN A 148 -28.80 -46.49 4.56
C GLN A 148 -28.11 -46.69 3.21
N VAL A 149 -28.85 -46.42 2.14
CA VAL A 149 -28.32 -46.42 0.77
C VAL A 149 -28.50 -45.04 0.16
N THR A 150 -27.40 -44.43 -0.28
CA THR A 150 -27.40 -43.14 -0.97
C THR A 150 -27.31 -43.38 -2.48
N ALA A 151 -28.38 -43.07 -3.21
CA ALA A 151 -28.40 -43.17 -4.66
C ALA A 151 -27.98 -41.83 -5.31
N THR A 152 -26.92 -41.83 -6.12
CA THR A 152 -26.47 -40.67 -6.89
C THR A 152 -27.08 -40.70 -8.30
N PRO A 153 -27.35 -39.55 -8.94
CA PRO A 153 -27.80 -39.53 -10.34
C PRO A 153 -26.87 -40.32 -11.26
N LYS A 154 -27.42 -40.95 -12.30
CA LYS A 154 -26.63 -41.64 -13.34
C LYS A 154 -25.74 -40.62 -14.06
N SER A 155 -24.44 -40.92 -14.18
CA SER A 155 -23.51 -40.11 -14.96
C SER A 155 -23.87 -40.15 -16.46
N ASP A 156 -24.11 -38.98 -17.07
CA ASP A 156 -24.30 -38.85 -18.52
C ASP A 156 -22.94 -38.60 -19.18
N PRO A 157 -22.42 -39.54 -20.01
CA PRO A 157 -21.11 -39.39 -20.65
C PRO A 157 -21.03 -38.20 -21.61
N ASN A 158 -22.17 -37.66 -22.04
CA ASN A 158 -22.24 -36.48 -22.91
C ASN A 158 -22.40 -35.16 -22.13
N SER A 159 -22.35 -35.22 -20.80
CA SER A 159 -22.48 -34.06 -19.92
C SER A 159 -21.16 -33.70 -19.23
N ALA A 160 -21.03 -32.43 -18.88
CA ALA A 160 -19.91 -31.93 -18.12
C ALA A 160 -19.79 -32.65 -16.76
N THR A 161 -18.56 -32.96 -16.36
CA THR A 161 -18.29 -33.60 -15.07
C THR A 161 -18.39 -32.61 -13.93
N ILE A 162 -19.18 -32.96 -12.93
CA ILE A 162 -19.37 -32.12 -11.75
C ILE A 162 -18.16 -32.24 -10.81
N LEU A 163 -17.53 -31.10 -10.53
CA LEU A 163 -16.51 -30.95 -9.49
C LEU A 163 -17.17 -30.28 -8.28
N SER A 164 -17.41 -31.05 -7.21
CA SER A 164 -18.15 -30.61 -6.02
C SER A 164 -17.39 -30.79 -4.70
N THR A 165 -16.25 -31.46 -4.70
CA THR A 165 -15.44 -31.75 -3.51
C THR A 165 -14.03 -31.19 -3.66
N ASP A 166 -13.41 -30.84 -2.53
CA ASP A 166 -12.01 -30.41 -2.48
C ASP A 166 -11.07 -31.41 -3.18
N ILE A 167 -10.01 -30.88 -3.78
CA ILE A 167 -8.97 -31.67 -4.45
C ILE A 167 -7.87 -31.97 -3.44
N LEU A 168 -7.96 -33.17 -2.84
CA LEU A 168 -7.07 -33.64 -1.77
C LEU A 168 -5.93 -34.55 -2.27
N SER A 169 -6.00 -35.00 -3.53
CA SER A 169 -4.97 -35.78 -4.22
C SER A 169 -4.76 -35.24 -5.63
N ASP A 170 -3.64 -35.57 -6.25
CA ASP A 170 -3.34 -35.16 -7.62
C ASP A 170 -4.49 -35.48 -8.57
N LEU A 171 -4.90 -34.49 -9.35
CA LEU A 171 -6.01 -34.59 -10.29
C LEU A 171 -5.60 -34.02 -11.64
N VAL A 172 -5.88 -34.77 -12.70
CA VAL A 172 -5.71 -34.34 -14.09
C VAL A 172 -7.09 -34.20 -14.72
N LEU A 173 -7.39 -33.01 -15.24
CA LEU A 173 -8.58 -32.72 -16.01
C LEU A 173 -8.24 -32.80 -17.50
N GLU A 174 -8.89 -33.72 -18.20
CA GLU A 174 -8.71 -34.00 -19.63
C GLU A 174 -9.81 -33.30 -20.44
N ASP A 175 -9.50 -32.94 -21.69
CA ASP A 175 -10.48 -32.42 -22.65
C ASP A 175 -11.46 -33.54 -23.04
N LYS A 176 -12.73 -33.39 -22.69
CA LYS A 176 -13.80 -34.38 -22.91
C LYS A 176 -14.58 -34.08 -24.16
N PHE A 177 -14.73 -32.81 -24.51
CA PHE A 177 -15.56 -32.35 -25.61
C PHE A 177 -14.77 -31.41 -26.51
N THR A 178 -14.53 -31.86 -27.74
CA THR A 178 -13.90 -31.05 -28.79
C THR A 178 -14.83 -29.98 -29.37
N GLU A 179 -16.11 -29.97 -28.96
CA GLU A 179 -17.11 -28.99 -29.38
C GLU A 179 -16.77 -27.60 -28.79
N PRO A 180 -16.54 -26.57 -29.62
CA PRO A 180 -16.21 -25.25 -29.13
C PRO A 180 -17.28 -24.69 -28.18
N GLY A 181 -16.86 -24.28 -26.99
CA GLY A 181 -17.74 -23.65 -25.99
C GLY A 181 -18.55 -24.63 -25.14
N LYS A 182 -18.44 -25.94 -25.36
CA LYS A 182 -19.06 -26.94 -24.49
C LYS A 182 -18.19 -27.19 -23.27
N ALA A 183 -18.78 -27.10 -22.08
CA ALA A 183 -18.05 -27.30 -20.83
C ALA A 183 -17.69 -28.78 -20.61
N ASP A 184 -16.43 -29.05 -20.25
CA ASP A 184 -15.96 -30.38 -19.81
C ASP A 184 -16.27 -30.62 -18.33
N TYR A 185 -16.18 -29.54 -17.54
CA TYR A 185 -16.34 -29.59 -16.10
C TYR A 185 -17.22 -28.45 -15.59
N ILE A 186 -18.04 -28.74 -14.58
CA ILE A 186 -18.82 -27.73 -13.85
C ILE A 186 -18.44 -27.77 -12.38
N VAL A 187 -17.97 -26.63 -11.87
CA VAL A 187 -17.67 -26.42 -10.46
C VAL A 187 -18.91 -25.92 -9.73
N THR A 188 -19.43 -26.72 -8.80
CA THR A 188 -20.69 -26.47 -8.09
C THR A 188 -20.50 -26.03 -6.63
N ASN A 189 -19.27 -26.11 -6.13
CA ASN A 189 -18.86 -25.66 -4.79
C ASN A 189 -17.64 -24.74 -4.86
N LEU A 190 -17.33 -24.04 -3.77
CA LEU A 190 -16.05 -23.37 -3.63
C LEU A 190 -14.99 -24.43 -3.33
N LEU A 191 -14.20 -24.81 -4.33
CA LEU A 191 -13.26 -25.93 -4.22
C LEU A 191 -11.93 -25.48 -3.67
N GLN A 192 -11.44 -26.18 -2.65
CA GLN A 192 -10.06 -26.01 -2.20
C GLN A 192 -9.16 -27.00 -2.92
N VAL A 193 -8.12 -26.48 -3.57
CA VAL A 193 -7.06 -27.25 -4.21
C VAL A 193 -5.91 -27.37 -3.22
N LYS A 194 -5.78 -28.56 -2.60
CA LYS A 194 -4.74 -28.87 -1.59
C LYS A 194 -3.69 -29.88 -2.08
N ALA A 195 -3.89 -30.42 -3.28
CA ALA A 195 -2.93 -31.22 -4.04
C ALA A 195 -2.76 -30.65 -5.45
N ARG A 196 -1.97 -31.28 -6.32
CA ARG A 196 -1.70 -30.75 -7.66
C ARG A 196 -2.90 -30.95 -8.59
N LEU A 197 -3.44 -29.86 -9.12
CA LEU A 197 -4.45 -29.84 -10.17
C LEU A 197 -3.79 -29.52 -11.52
N THR A 198 -3.82 -30.47 -12.45
CA THR A 198 -3.35 -30.28 -13.84
C THR A 198 -4.55 -30.18 -14.77
N VAL A 199 -4.62 -29.11 -15.55
CA VAL A 199 -5.66 -28.87 -16.56
C VAL A 199 -5.02 -28.96 -17.94
N LYS A 200 -5.50 -29.90 -18.77
CA LYS A 200 -4.95 -30.16 -20.11
C LYS A 200 -5.44 -29.15 -21.14
N PRO A 201 -4.70 -28.95 -22.26
CA PRO A 201 -5.13 -28.08 -23.35
C PRO A 201 -6.57 -28.39 -23.82
N GLY A 202 -7.34 -27.34 -24.12
CA GLY A 202 -8.70 -27.46 -24.65
C GLY A 202 -9.80 -27.47 -23.58
N VAL A 203 -9.46 -27.77 -22.33
CA VAL A 203 -10.45 -27.90 -21.25
C VAL A 203 -11.19 -26.59 -20.98
N ILE A 204 -12.53 -26.69 -20.91
CA ILE A 204 -13.45 -25.63 -20.52
C ILE A 204 -14.09 -25.98 -19.16
N ILE A 205 -13.88 -25.12 -18.17
CA ILE A 205 -14.43 -25.24 -16.83
C ILE A 205 -15.44 -24.11 -16.58
N GLU A 206 -16.69 -24.48 -16.34
CA GLU A 206 -17.73 -23.55 -15.94
C GLU A 206 -17.97 -23.55 -14.43
N PHE A 207 -18.23 -22.38 -13.87
CA PHE A 207 -18.52 -22.20 -12.46
C PHE A 207 -19.98 -21.83 -12.25
N ASP A 208 -20.63 -22.47 -11.28
CA ASP A 208 -21.92 -22.00 -10.76
C ASP A 208 -21.77 -20.67 -10.02
N ALA A 209 -22.92 -20.02 -9.78
CA ALA A 209 -22.96 -18.70 -9.15
C ALA A 209 -22.24 -18.69 -7.79
N ASP A 210 -21.37 -17.69 -7.60
CA ASP A 210 -20.57 -17.48 -6.38
C ASP A 210 -19.62 -18.62 -5.99
N LYS A 211 -19.33 -19.55 -6.92
CA LYS A 211 -18.35 -20.64 -6.73
C LYS A 211 -16.99 -20.27 -7.31
N GLY A 212 -15.96 -21.02 -6.98
CA GLY A 212 -14.59 -20.70 -7.43
C GLY A 212 -13.57 -21.75 -7.03
N LEU A 213 -12.30 -21.43 -7.26
CA LEU A 213 -11.15 -22.25 -6.88
C LEU A 213 -10.30 -21.50 -5.87
N GLU A 214 -9.88 -22.17 -4.80
CA GLU A 214 -8.90 -21.68 -3.84
C GLU A 214 -7.68 -22.62 -3.84
N ILE A 215 -6.55 -22.19 -4.38
CA ILE A 215 -5.30 -22.95 -4.33
C ILE A 215 -4.59 -22.63 -3.01
N LEU A 216 -4.50 -23.61 -2.11
CA LEU A 216 -4.09 -23.40 -0.72
C LEU A 216 -3.07 -24.45 -0.26
N GLY A 217 -2.27 -24.10 0.75
CA GLY A 217 -1.37 -25.04 1.41
C GLY A 217 -0.37 -25.68 0.43
N GLN A 218 -0.38 -27.01 0.33
CA GLN A 218 0.47 -27.76 -0.59
C GLN A 218 -0.11 -27.89 -2.00
N GLY A 219 -1.29 -27.31 -2.26
CA GLY A 219 -1.93 -27.36 -3.57
C GLY A 219 -1.18 -26.56 -4.63
N SER A 220 -1.40 -26.93 -5.90
CA SER A 220 -0.89 -26.19 -7.05
C SER A 220 -1.83 -26.30 -8.24
N LEU A 221 -1.80 -25.31 -9.13
CA LEU A 221 -2.49 -25.33 -10.42
C LEU A 221 -1.47 -25.31 -11.56
N ILE A 222 -1.63 -26.22 -12.52
CA ILE A 222 -0.87 -26.24 -13.78
C ILE A 222 -1.90 -26.25 -14.91
N ALA A 223 -2.05 -25.13 -15.60
CA ALA A 223 -2.97 -24.96 -16.73
C ALA A 223 -2.20 -24.42 -17.94
N ASN A 224 -1.69 -25.35 -18.77
CA ASN A 224 -0.86 -25.03 -19.92
C ASN A 224 -1.58 -25.46 -21.21
N GLY A 225 -2.22 -24.50 -21.88
CA GLY A 225 -2.88 -24.69 -23.16
C GLY A 225 -1.91 -24.66 -24.34
N THR A 226 -2.46 -24.77 -25.55
CA THR A 226 -1.74 -24.60 -26.82
C THR A 226 -2.45 -23.56 -27.69
N PRO A 227 -1.80 -22.99 -28.73
CA PRO A 227 -2.42 -21.97 -29.57
C PRO A 227 -3.73 -22.41 -30.24
N SER A 228 -3.91 -23.71 -30.47
CA SER A 228 -5.13 -24.30 -31.01
C SER A 228 -6.12 -24.78 -29.96
N GLN A 229 -5.69 -24.94 -28.71
CA GLN A 229 -6.47 -25.49 -27.61
C GLN A 229 -6.18 -24.71 -26.32
N THR A 230 -6.71 -23.50 -26.23
CA THR A 230 -6.66 -22.67 -25.03
C THR A 230 -7.51 -23.27 -23.92
N ILE A 231 -7.11 -23.06 -22.66
CA ILE A 231 -7.89 -23.49 -21.49
C ILE A 231 -8.81 -22.35 -21.06
N THR A 232 -10.07 -22.64 -20.72
CA THR A 232 -11.05 -21.62 -20.33
C THR A 232 -11.61 -21.84 -18.93
N PHE A 233 -11.56 -20.81 -18.08
CA PHE A 233 -12.26 -20.72 -16.80
C PHE A 233 -13.33 -19.63 -16.89
N THR A 234 -14.61 -19.99 -16.75
CA THR A 234 -15.71 -19.03 -17.02
C THR A 234 -16.96 -19.28 -16.19
N GLY A 235 -17.83 -18.28 -16.05
CA GLY A 235 -19.14 -18.46 -15.43
C GLY A 235 -20.10 -19.21 -16.36
N LYS A 236 -20.97 -20.05 -15.78
CA LYS A 236 -22.07 -20.71 -16.52
C LYS A 236 -23.01 -19.71 -17.20
N GLN A 237 -23.16 -18.53 -16.60
CA GLN A 237 -23.76 -17.37 -17.27
C GLN A 237 -22.68 -16.33 -17.55
N LYS A 238 -22.75 -15.74 -18.74
CA LYS A 238 -21.78 -14.72 -19.22
C LYS A 238 -22.16 -13.33 -18.67
N VAL A 239 -22.18 -13.24 -17.34
CA VAL A 239 -22.51 -12.04 -16.56
C VAL A 239 -21.30 -11.68 -15.71
N ARG A 240 -20.86 -10.42 -15.71
CA ARG A 240 -19.69 -9.99 -14.91
C ARG A 240 -19.91 -10.31 -13.43
N GLY A 241 -18.97 -11.01 -12.82
CA GLY A 241 -19.08 -11.40 -11.41
C GLY A 241 -20.11 -12.49 -11.15
N PHE A 242 -20.36 -13.38 -12.12
CA PHE A 242 -21.24 -14.52 -11.90
C PHE A 242 -20.65 -15.49 -10.87
N TRP A 243 -19.35 -15.74 -10.95
CA TRP A 243 -18.62 -16.65 -10.07
C TRP A 243 -17.52 -15.91 -9.32
N LYS A 244 -16.95 -16.56 -8.31
CA LYS A 244 -16.05 -15.94 -7.32
C LYS A 244 -14.65 -15.63 -7.86
N GLY A 245 -14.21 -16.32 -8.90
CA GLY A 245 -12.84 -16.23 -9.42
C GLY A 245 -11.92 -17.33 -8.86
N ILE A 246 -10.65 -17.26 -9.25
CA ILE A 246 -9.57 -18.13 -8.79
C ILE A 246 -8.75 -17.38 -7.75
N PHE A 247 -8.63 -17.95 -6.56
CA PHE A 247 -7.79 -17.43 -5.48
C PHE A 247 -6.52 -18.27 -5.39
N VAL A 248 -5.37 -17.63 -5.60
CA VAL A 248 -4.04 -18.24 -5.59
C VAL A 248 -3.36 -17.89 -4.26
N GLY A 249 -3.45 -18.80 -3.30
CA GLY A 249 -2.71 -18.77 -2.03
C GLY A 249 -1.54 -19.77 -1.99
N SER A 250 -1.15 -20.34 -3.13
CA SER A 250 0.02 -21.21 -3.33
C SER A 250 0.56 -21.03 -4.77
N ASN A 251 1.16 -22.04 -5.40
CA ASN A 251 1.73 -21.96 -6.75
C ASN A 251 0.67 -22.20 -7.84
N ALA A 252 0.64 -21.32 -8.85
CA ALA A 252 -0.17 -21.48 -10.04
C ALA A 252 0.64 -21.14 -11.30
N GLU A 253 0.49 -21.96 -12.34
CA GLU A 253 1.04 -21.74 -13.67
C GLU A 253 -0.09 -21.73 -14.70
N MET A 254 -0.16 -20.65 -15.47
CA MET A 254 -1.12 -20.43 -16.53
C MET A 254 -0.38 -20.04 -17.82
N HIS A 255 -0.58 -20.83 -18.87
CA HIS A 255 -0.11 -20.52 -20.22
C HIS A 255 -1.25 -20.72 -21.21
N LEU A 256 -1.55 -19.71 -22.03
CA LEU A 256 -2.66 -19.75 -23.00
C LEU A 256 -4.01 -20.10 -22.32
N VAL A 257 -4.29 -19.38 -21.23
CA VAL A 257 -5.51 -19.51 -20.42
C VAL A 257 -6.40 -18.28 -20.59
N GLU A 258 -7.68 -18.49 -20.76
CA GLU A 258 -8.72 -17.45 -20.68
C GLU A 258 -9.48 -17.57 -19.35
N VAL A 259 -9.58 -16.46 -18.61
CA VAL A 259 -10.38 -16.36 -17.39
C VAL A 259 -11.40 -15.24 -17.56
N THR A 260 -12.69 -15.56 -17.45
CA THR A 260 -13.78 -14.60 -17.72
C THR A 260 -14.92 -14.60 -16.70
N TYR A 261 -15.59 -13.45 -16.55
CA TYR A 261 -16.84 -13.30 -15.80
C TYR A 261 -16.78 -13.59 -14.29
N GLY A 262 -15.59 -13.58 -13.69
CA GLY A 262 -15.36 -13.76 -12.25
C GLY A 262 -15.52 -12.48 -11.42
N GLY A 263 -15.34 -12.61 -10.11
CA GLY A 263 -15.41 -11.51 -9.15
C GLY A 263 -16.82 -11.25 -8.56
N SER A 264 -17.62 -12.28 -8.23
CA SER A 264 -18.90 -12.11 -7.54
C SER A 264 -18.76 -11.38 -6.19
N SER A 265 -17.82 -11.84 -5.37
CA SER A 265 -17.48 -11.32 -4.06
C SER A 265 -15.99 -10.97 -3.96
N ALA A 266 -15.62 -10.23 -2.92
CA ALA A 266 -14.21 -10.07 -2.60
C ALA A 266 -13.61 -11.44 -2.27
N GLN A 267 -12.39 -11.69 -2.74
CA GLN A 267 -11.65 -12.89 -2.38
C GLN A 267 -11.07 -12.75 -0.98
N ARG A 268 -11.00 -13.87 -0.25
CA ARG A 268 -10.44 -13.91 1.11
C ARG A 268 -9.01 -13.34 1.07
N GLU A 269 -8.60 -12.66 2.14
CA GLU A 269 -7.27 -12.05 2.33
C GLU A 269 -6.96 -10.85 1.42
N ILE A 270 -7.30 -10.89 0.13
CA ILE A 270 -7.03 -9.79 -0.81
C ILE A 270 -8.03 -8.63 -0.68
N GLU A 271 -9.26 -8.92 -0.23
CA GLU A 271 -10.33 -7.92 -0.02
C GLU A 271 -10.78 -7.16 -1.29
N VAL A 272 -10.36 -7.60 -2.49
CA VAL A 272 -10.84 -7.08 -3.78
C VAL A 272 -11.57 -8.16 -4.57
N LYS A 273 -12.42 -7.73 -5.50
CA LYS A 273 -13.04 -8.59 -6.51
C LYS A 273 -12.11 -8.73 -7.69
N ALA A 274 -11.90 -9.96 -8.18
CA ALA A 274 -11.12 -10.21 -9.38
C ALA A 274 -11.50 -11.52 -10.09
N ASN A 275 -11.11 -11.67 -11.36
CA ASN A 275 -11.10 -13.00 -11.99
C ASN A 275 -10.06 -13.90 -11.32
N VAL A 276 -8.86 -13.37 -11.11
CA VAL A 276 -7.78 -14.07 -10.40
C VAL A 276 -7.19 -13.13 -9.34
N GLY A 277 -7.04 -13.64 -8.13
CA GLY A 277 -6.36 -12.94 -7.04
C GLY A 277 -5.20 -13.78 -6.53
N VAL A 278 -4.06 -13.14 -6.32
CA VAL A 278 -2.84 -13.77 -5.79
C VAL A 278 -2.52 -13.15 -4.44
N TRP A 279 -2.46 -13.98 -3.40
CA TRP A 279 -2.16 -13.55 -2.04
C TRP A 279 -0.91 -14.23 -1.50
N GLY A 280 -0.11 -13.49 -0.76
CA GLY A 280 1.03 -14.02 -0.02
C GLY A 280 2.03 -12.91 0.23
N ASP A 281 3.09 -13.20 0.97
CA ASP A 281 4.26 -12.33 1.01
C ASP A 281 5.43 -12.95 0.22
N HIS A 282 6.55 -12.22 0.14
CA HIS A 282 7.76 -12.67 -0.57
C HIS A 282 8.48 -13.87 0.08
N ILE A 283 8.06 -14.28 1.29
CA ILE A 283 8.64 -15.37 2.10
C ILE A 283 7.68 -16.57 2.15
N SER A 284 6.36 -16.34 2.15
CA SER A 284 5.34 -17.28 2.62
C SER A 284 4.44 -17.89 1.52
N GLY A 285 4.77 -17.74 0.23
CA GLY A 285 4.52 -18.84 -0.70
C GLY A 285 3.23 -18.87 -1.51
N ALA A 286 2.89 -17.80 -2.23
CA ALA A 286 2.09 -17.94 -3.46
C ALA A 286 2.76 -17.23 -4.63
N SER A 287 2.83 -17.93 -5.77
CA SER A 287 3.40 -17.41 -7.01
C SER A 287 2.50 -17.76 -8.18
N LEU A 288 2.14 -16.75 -8.97
CA LEU A 288 1.48 -16.94 -10.25
C LEU A 288 2.48 -16.72 -11.39
N LYS A 289 2.61 -17.71 -12.28
CA LYS A 289 3.14 -17.50 -13.63
C LYS A 289 1.96 -17.39 -14.59
N ALA A 290 1.90 -16.34 -15.40
CA ALA A 290 0.84 -16.13 -16.37
C ALA A 290 1.44 -15.64 -17.69
N THR A 291 1.30 -16.43 -18.74
CA THR A 291 1.91 -16.12 -20.05
C THR A 291 0.92 -16.36 -21.17
N ASN A 292 0.79 -15.41 -22.10
CA ASN A 292 -0.20 -15.48 -23.18
C ASN A 292 -1.64 -15.71 -22.68
N CYS A 293 -1.97 -15.21 -21.48
CA CYS A 293 -3.28 -15.38 -20.88
C CYS A 293 -4.20 -14.19 -21.16
N SER A 294 -5.51 -14.38 -21.02
CA SER A 294 -6.50 -13.30 -21.08
C SER A 294 -7.38 -13.25 -19.84
N PHE A 295 -7.54 -12.06 -19.27
CA PHE A 295 -8.32 -11.81 -18.07
C PHE A 295 -9.40 -10.77 -18.37
N ASN A 296 -10.60 -11.24 -18.74
CA ASN A 296 -11.63 -10.38 -19.31
C ASN A 296 -12.92 -10.38 -18.49
N ASN A 297 -13.73 -9.33 -18.63
CA ASN A 297 -15.10 -9.30 -18.11
C ASN A 297 -15.26 -9.52 -16.59
N ALA A 298 -14.26 -9.18 -15.78
CA ALA A 298 -14.36 -9.27 -14.34
C ALA A 298 -15.30 -8.21 -13.75
N ASN A 299 -16.09 -8.56 -12.74
CA ASN A 299 -16.71 -7.58 -11.83
C ASN A 299 -15.71 -7.12 -10.76
N GLY A 300 -14.56 -6.63 -11.23
CA GLY A 300 -13.45 -6.17 -10.42
C GLY A 300 -12.22 -5.99 -11.31
N TYR A 301 -11.05 -6.36 -10.79
CA TYR A 301 -9.82 -6.43 -11.56
C TYR A 301 -9.78 -7.71 -12.42
N GLY A 302 -9.11 -7.69 -13.56
CA GLY A 302 -8.81 -8.93 -14.29
C GLY A 302 -7.83 -9.80 -13.49
N LEU A 303 -6.81 -9.17 -12.92
CA LEU A 303 -5.86 -9.81 -12.01
C LEU A 303 -5.55 -8.87 -10.84
N ALA A 304 -5.50 -9.40 -9.62
CA ALA A 304 -5.05 -8.69 -8.43
C ALA A 304 -3.86 -9.42 -7.79
N VAL A 305 -2.69 -8.79 -7.78
CA VAL A 305 -1.42 -9.38 -7.32
C VAL A 305 -0.96 -8.71 -6.04
N LEU A 306 -1.18 -9.37 -4.90
CA LEU A 306 -0.65 -8.99 -3.59
C LEU A 306 0.51 -9.91 -3.16
N GLY A 307 0.51 -11.14 -3.67
CA GLY A 307 1.62 -12.09 -3.55
C GLY A 307 2.72 -11.89 -4.59
N SER A 308 3.42 -12.98 -4.93
CA SER A 308 4.54 -12.93 -5.88
C SER A 308 4.10 -13.20 -7.31
N LEU A 309 4.69 -12.50 -8.27
CA LEU A 309 4.50 -12.74 -9.70
C LEU A 309 5.77 -13.39 -10.28
N GLY A 310 5.59 -14.56 -10.89
CA GLY A 310 6.65 -15.26 -11.62
C GLY A 310 6.76 -14.75 -13.06
N ALA A 311 6.97 -15.67 -14.00
CA ALA A 311 6.97 -15.33 -15.42
C ALA A 311 5.63 -14.69 -15.82
N PHE A 312 5.69 -13.45 -16.30
CA PHE A 312 4.53 -12.68 -16.72
C PHE A 312 4.80 -11.97 -18.04
N TYR A 313 4.24 -12.48 -19.15
CA TYR A 313 4.43 -11.83 -20.45
C TYR A 313 3.32 -12.10 -21.46
N ASN A 314 3.11 -11.13 -22.35
CA ASN A 314 2.15 -11.17 -23.45
C ASN A 314 0.71 -11.48 -23.01
N ASN A 315 0.30 -10.94 -21.87
CA ASN A 315 -1.05 -11.12 -21.35
C ASN A 315 -2.00 -10.03 -21.86
N SER A 316 -3.30 -10.29 -21.83
CA SER A 316 -4.31 -9.32 -22.22
C SER A 316 -5.41 -9.16 -21.17
N PHE A 317 -5.89 -7.94 -21.04
CA PHE A 317 -6.96 -7.57 -20.13
C PHE A 317 -7.97 -6.75 -20.90
N ASN A 318 -9.26 -7.10 -20.80
CA ASN A 318 -10.32 -6.41 -21.53
C ASN A 318 -11.61 -6.36 -20.70
N ASP A 319 -12.34 -5.25 -20.80
CA ASP A 319 -13.73 -5.14 -20.32
C ASP A 319 -13.95 -5.52 -18.84
N ASN A 320 -12.95 -5.26 -17.99
CA ASN A 320 -13.05 -5.38 -16.54
C ASN A 320 -13.75 -4.13 -15.94
N SER A 321 -14.49 -4.29 -14.83
CA SER A 321 -15.22 -3.18 -14.21
C SER A 321 -14.35 -2.23 -13.35
N LYS A 322 -13.13 -2.67 -13.01
CA LYS A 322 -12.05 -1.85 -12.42
C LYS A 322 -10.88 -1.78 -13.39
N LEU A 323 -9.76 -1.21 -12.95
CA LEU A 323 -8.51 -1.23 -13.72
C LEU A 323 -8.17 -2.69 -14.13
N PRO A 324 -7.58 -2.89 -15.32
CA PRO A 324 -7.12 -4.19 -15.81
C PRO A 324 -6.40 -5.06 -14.79
N LEU A 325 -5.43 -4.48 -14.10
CA LEU A 325 -4.53 -5.14 -13.15
C LEU A 325 -4.42 -4.29 -11.88
N TYR A 326 -4.45 -4.93 -10.72
CA TYR A 326 -3.91 -4.38 -9.47
C TYR A 326 -2.64 -5.14 -9.11
N ILE A 327 -1.54 -4.44 -8.81
CA ILE A 327 -0.27 -5.04 -8.43
C ILE A 327 0.41 -4.24 -7.34
N VAL A 328 0.95 -4.92 -6.33
CA VAL A 328 1.70 -4.26 -5.26
C VAL A 328 3.02 -3.68 -5.78
N ALA A 329 3.44 -2.54 -5.21
CA ALA A 329 4.59 -1.76 -5.68
C ALA A 329 5.89 -2.59 -5.78
N SER A 330 6.07 -3.54 -4.87
CA SER A 330 7.21 -4.47 -4.86
C SER A 330 7.30 -5.37 -6.08
N GLN A 331 6.21 -5.58 -6.83
CA GLN A 331 6.15 -6.50 -7.98
C GLN A 331 6.07 -5.80 -9.34
N ILE A 332 5.94 -4.47 -9.40
CA ILE A 332 5.80 -3.74 -10.69
C ILE A 332 6.94 -4.04 -11.67
N HIS A 333 8.16 -4.24 -11.14
CA HIS A 333 9.35 -4.50 -11.94
C HIS A 333 9.34 -5.86 -12.66
N THR A 334 8.42 -6.77 -12.32
CA THR A 334 8.30 -8.08 -12.96
C THR A 334 7.37 -8.07 -14.18
N LEU A 335 6.71 -6.95 -14.46
CA LEU A 335 5.84 -6.80 -15.62
C LEU A 335 6.65 -6.75 -16.92
N ASP A 336 6.15 -7.41 -17.96
CA ASP A 336 6.62 -7.18 -19.31
C ASP A 336 6.01 -5.92 -19.92
N THR A 337 6.58 -5.49 -21.04
CA THR A 337 6.12 -4.30 -21.77
C THR A 337 5.14 -4.61 -22.90
N GLU A 338 4.92 -5.89 -23.24
CA GLU A 338 4.08 -6.33 -24.38
C GLU A 338 2.63 -6.65 -23.97
N SER A 339 2.39 -6.96 -22.69
CA SER A 339 1.03 -7.15 -22.15
C SER A 339 0.15 -5.91 -22.38
N ARG A 340 -1.14 -6.14 -22.67
CA ARG A 340 -2.10 -5.09 -23.06
C ARG A 340 -3.20 -4.91 -22.04
N TYR A 341 -3.38 -3.67 -21.58
CA TYR A 341 -4.23 -3.32 -20.44
C TYR A 341 -5.45 -2.52 -20.89
N ASN A 342 -6.39 -3.16 -21.58
CA ASN A 342 -7.58 -2.51 -22.11
C ASN A 342 -8.74 -2.53 -21.09
N GLY A 343 -9.53 -1.48 -21.09
CA GLY A 343 -10.71 -1.36 -20.24
C GLY A 343 -11.33 0.02 -20.33
N ALA A 344 -12.52 0.17 -19.75
CA ALA A 344 -13.18 1.46 -19.64
C ALA A 344 -12.35 2.44 -18.78
N ASP A 345 -11.74 1.94 -17.70
CA ASP A 345 -10.75 2.67 -16.91
C ASP A 345 -9.34 2.23 -17.31
N LYS A 346 -8.55 3.15 -17.88
CA LYS A 346 -7.22 2.84 -18.42
C LYS A 346 -6.13 2.95 -17.36
N GLY A 347 -5.22 1.98 -17.32
CA GLY A 347 -4.02 2.01 -16.49
C GLY A 347 -3.80 0.74 -15.66
N ILE A 348 -2.65 0.66 -15.01
CA ILE A 348 -2.29 -0.42 -14.09
C ILE A 348 -2.41 0.11 -12.65
N GLY A 349 -3.30 -0.48 -11.85
CA GLY A 349 -3.49 -0.10 -10.46
C GLY A 349 -2.30 -0.53 -9.60
N ILE A 350 -1.71 0.41 -8.87
CA ILE A 350 -0.54 0.18 -8.02
C ILE A 350 -0.75 0.75 -6.61
N ALA A 351 -0.21 0.06 -5.60
CA ALA A 351 -0.17 0.53 -4.22
C ALA A 351 0.82 -0.30 -3.39
N GLY A 352 1.15 0.16 -2.17
CA GLY A 352 1.90 -0.61 -1.19
C GLY A 352 3.37 -0.21 -1.07
N ILE A 353 4.14 -1.12 -0.49
CA ILE A 353 5.53 -0.87 -0.07
C ILE A 353 6.49 -1.58 -1.02
N VAL A 354 7.59 -0.93 -1.36
CA VAL A 354 8.82 -1.54 -1.88
C VAL A 354 9.77 -1.69 -0.71
N PRO A 355 9.92 -2.90 -0.14
CA PRO A 355 10.70 -3.10 1.08
C PRO A 355 12.20 -2.90 0.84
N GLN A 356 12.94 -2.63 1.92
CA GLN A 356 14.38 -2.35 1.90
C GLN A 356 15.27 -3.38 1.17
N TYR A 357 14.88 -4.66 1.14
CA TYR A 357 15.66 -5.71 0.46
C TYR A 357 15.50 -5.69 -1.07
N ILE A 358 14.52 -4.96 -1.60
CA ILE A 358 14.36 -4.75 -3.04
C ILE A 358 15.22 -3.55 -3.44
N THR A 359 16.28 -3.82 -4.18
CA THR A 359 17.21 -2.79 -4.67
C THR A 359 17.42 -2.96 -6.18
N ASN A 360 17.75 -1.85 -6.86
CA ASN A 360 18.08 -1.83 -8.29
C ASN A 360 16.97 -2.33 -9.23
N VAL A 361 15.70 -2.18 -8.84
CA VAL A 361 14.56 -2.51 -9.71
C VAL A 361 14.13 -1.31 -10.55
N THR A 362 13.64 -1.56 -11.75
CA THR A 362 13.10 -0.52 -12.65
C THR A 362 11.63 -0.76 -12.92
N TRP A 363 10.79 0.27 -12.76
CA TRP A 363 9.41 0.23 -13.20
C TRP A 363 9.35 0.54 -14.71
N PRO A 364 8.88 -0.40 -15.55
CA PRO A 364 9.01 -0.29 -16.99
C PRO A 364 8.01 0.69 -17.62
N LEU A 365 8.34 1.19 -18.83
CA LEU A 365 7.38 1.87 -19.70
C LEU A 365 6.66 0.83 -20.56
N MET A 366 5.33 0.77 -20.48
CA MET A 366 4.54 -0.12 -21.33
C MET A 366 4.62 0.32 -22.79
N LYS A 367 4.70 -0.64 -23.72
CA LYS A 367 4.89 -0.37 -25.15
C LYS A 367 3.73 0.41 -25.76
N ASP A 368 2.52 0.17 -25.26
CA ASP A 368 1.30 0.86 -25.68
C ASP A 368 1.09 2.21 -24.98
N GLY A 369 2.01 2.62 -24.09
CA GLY A 369 1.92 3.86 -23.32
C GLY A 369 0.94 3.78 -22.14
N THR A 370 0.51 2.60 -21.71
CA THR A 370 -0.33 2.44 -20.52
C THR A 370 0.33 3.06 -19.28
N ASN A 371 -0.44 3.91 -18.58
CA ASN A 371 -0.01 4.57 -17.35
C ASN A 371 -0.15 3.68 -16.12
N TYR A 372 0.63 3.98 -15.08
CA TYR A 372 0.34 3.48 -13.73
C TYR A 372 -0.66 4.39 -13.03
N VAL A 373 -1.50 3.81 -12.19
CA VAL A 373 -2.52 4.52 -11.40
C VAL A 373 -2.33 4.13 -9.94
N ALA A 374 -1.81 5.05 -9.13
CA ALA A 374 -1.68 4.86 -7.69
C ALA A 374 -3.08 4.92 -7.04
N VAL A 375 -3.62 3.75 -6.70
CA VAL A 375 -4.92 3.59 -6.05
C VAL A 375 -4.82 3.66 -4.51
N GLY A 376 -3.59 3.68 -4.00
CA GLY A 376 -3.24 3.87 -2.60
C GLY A 376 -1.81 4.40 -2.49
N ASP A 377 -1.31 4.53 -1.25
CA ASP A 377 0.03 5.05 -1.02
C ASP A 377 1.11 4.14 -1.61
N LEU A 378 2.17 4.76 -2.15
CA LEU A 378 3.38 4.11 -2.60
C LEU A 378 4.52 4.47 -1.65
N THR A 379 5.13 3.47 -1.01
CA THR A 379 6.23 3.69 -0.06
C THR A 379 7.48 2.96 -0.51
N MET A 380 8.60 3.68 -0.62
CA MET A 380 9.90 3.16 -1.04
C MET A 380 10.83 3.16 0.16
N GLU A 381 11.01 1.99 0.75
CA GLU A 381 12.06 1.66 1.72
C GLU A 381 13.28 1.04 1.01
N GLY A 382 13.05 0.42 -0.15
CA GLY A 382 14.08 -0.02 -1.09
C GLY A 382 14.39 1.01 -2.19
N SER A 383 15.22 0.61 -3.16
CA SER A 383 15.66 1.48 -4.26
C SER A 383 14.96 1.17 -5.57
N VAL A 384 14.28 2.18 -6.13
CA VAL A 384 13.47 2.09 -7.35
C VAL A 384 13.95 3.10 -8.39
N ALA A 385 14.12 2.64 -9.63
CA ALA A 385 14.23 3.47 -10.81
C ALA A 385 12.91 3.49 -11.61
N ILE A 386 12.58 4.63 -12.21
CA ILE A 386 11.43 4.80 -13.09
C ILE A 386 11.94 5.00 -14.51
N ALA A 387 11.47 4.18 -15.46
CA ALA A 387 11.90 4.28 -16.85
C ALA A 387 11.47 5.62 -17.50
N PRO A 388 12.28 6.20 -18.43
CA PRO A 388 11.91 7.41 -19.16
C PRO A 388 10.56 7.28 -19.88
N GLY A 389 9.71 8.31 -19.77
CA GLY A 389 8.38 8.35 -20.41
C GLY A 389 7.24 7.77 -19.58
N VAL A 390 7.53 7.15 -18.42
CA VAL A 390 6.49 6.61 -17.53
C VAL A 390 5.63 7.75 -16.96
N THR A 391 4.32 7.51 -16.90
CA THR A 391 3.36 8.37 -16.19
C THR A 391 2.73 7.60 -15.03
N ILE A 392 2.71 8.21 -13.86
CA ILE A 392 2.05 7.73 -12.64
C ILE A 392 0.95 8.73 -12.26
N GLU A 393 -0.29 8.27 -12.29
CA GLU A 393 -1.47 9.04 -11.93
C GLU A 393 -1.96 8.69 -10.53
N PHE A 394 -2.03 9.66 -9.63
CA PHE A 394 -2.44 9.44 -8.25
C PHE A 394 -3.94 9.69 -8.07
N MET A 395 -4.65 8.73 -7.48
CA MET A 395 -6.01 8.94 -7.00
C MET A 395 -6.03 9.81 -5.73
N LYS A 396 -7.21 10.34 -5.42
CA LYS A 396 -7.44 11.07 -4.17
C LYS A 396 -7.07 10.21 -2.96
N GLY A 397 -6.35 10.79 -2.00
CA GLY A 397 -5.88 10.10 -0.81
C GLY A 397 -4.63 9.25 -1.03
N ALA A 398 -4.07 9.15 -2.24
CA ALA A 398 -2.79 8.50 -2.48
C ALA A 398 -1.62 9.51 -2.38
N GLY A 399 -0.49 9.03 -1.89
CA GLY A 399 0.79 9.75 -1.85
C GLY A 399 1.96 8.86 -2.23
N MET A 400 3.13 9.47 -2.36
CA MET A 400 4.37 8.75 -2.59
C MET A 400 5.39 9.12 -1.51
N TYR A 401 6.00 8.12 -0.89
CA TYR A 401 6.90 8.30 0.25
C TYR A 401 8.21 7.58 -0.01
N VAL A 402 9.33 8.29 0.10
CA VAL A 402 10.67 7.69 0.11
C VAL A 402 11.18 7.79 1.53
N ARG A 403 11.40 6.66 2.20
CA ARG A 403 11.69 6.62 3.65
C ARG A 403 12.86 5.68 3.94
N GLU A 404 13.36 5.76 5.17
CA GLU A 404 14.45 4.90 5.66
C GLU A 404 15.69 5.04 4.76
N MET A 405 16.19 3.94 4.20
CA MET A 405 17.35 3.92 3.29
C MET A 405 16.92 3.87 1.81
N GLY A 406 15.63 3.98 1.53
CA GLY A 406 15.08 3.88 0.18
C GLY A 406 15.51 5.01 -0.74
N SER A 407 15.43 4.79 -2.04
CA SER A 407 15.71 5.84 -3.04
C SER A 407 14.78 5.75 -4.24
N LEU A 408 14.57 6.89 -4.87
CA LEU A 408 13.74 7.01 -6.07
C LEU A 408 14.50 7.76 -7.16
N LYS A 409 14.79 7.05 -8.25
CA LYS A 409 15.49 7.58 -9.42
C LYS A 409 14.53 7.71 -10.60
N ALA A 410 14.12 8.93 -10.90
CA ALA A 410 13.26 9.27 -12.04
C ALA A 410 14.05 10.15 -13.02
N ILE A 411 14.76 9.52 -13.95
CA ILE A 411 15.56 10.20 -14.97
C ILE A 411 14.90 10.00 -16.33
N GLY A 412 14.16 11.00 -16.79
CA GLY A 412 13.62 11.07 -18.13
C GLY A 412 14.59 11.71 -19.13
N THR A 413 14.05 12.05 -20.29
CA THR A 413 14.71 12.92 -21.28
C THR A 413 13.77 14.01 -21.71
N ALA A 414 14.26 15.03 -22.43
CA ALA A 414 13.40 16.09 -22.98
C ALA A 414 12.24 15.55 -23.83
N ALA A 415 12.46 14.43 -24.54
CA ALA A 415 11.45 13.77 -25.38
C ALA A 415 10.58 12.77 -24.62
N LYS A 416 11.09 12.18 -23.53
CA LYS A 416 10.42 11.16 -22.73
C LYS A 416 10.50 11.53 -21.25
N LYS A 417 9.79 12.59 -20.88
CA LYS A 417 9.70 13.03 -19.49
C LYS A 417 8.96 12.00 -18.63
N ILE A 418 9.30 11.91 -17.36
CA ILE A 418 8.57 11.10 -16.39
C ILE A 418 7.54 11.99 -15.69
N THR A 419 6.29 11.53 -15.61
CA THR A 419 5.18 12.35 -15.09
C THR A 419 4.60 11.77 -13.81
N PHE A 420 4.52 12.59 -12.77
CA PHE A 420 3.79 12.33 -11.52
C PHE A 420 2.65 13.33 -11.40
N THR A 421 1.40 12.86 -11.38
CA THR A 421 0.26 13.77 -11.57
C THR A 421 -1.00 13.29 -10.89
N GLY A 422 -1.83 14.20 -10.40
CA GLY A 422 -3.16 13.85 -9.89
C GLY A 422 -4.08 13.40 -11.01
N ARG A 423 -4.77 12.26 -10.85
CA ARG A 423 -5.65 11.70 -11.88
C ARG A 423 -6.82 12.62 -12.25
N ALA A 424 -7.37 13.32 -11.25
CA ALA A 424 -8.45 14.28 -11.46
C ALA A 424 -7.99 15.63 -12.06
N LYS A 425 -6.68 15.90 -12.14
CA LYS A 425 -6.09 17.14 -12.67
C LYS A 425 -6.62 18.41 -11.99
N VAL A 426 -6.89 18.33 -10.70
CA VAL A 426 -7.28 19.46 -9.84
C VAL A 426 -6.19 19.68 -8.79
N LYS A 427 -5.86 20.93 -8.45
CA LYS A 427 -4.86 21.22 -7.41
C LYS A 427 -5.22 20.47 -6.12
N GLY A 428 -4.29 19.68 -5.57
CA GLY A 428 -4.56 18.85 -4.39
C GLY A 428 -5.37 17.58 -4.66
N SER A 429 -5.26 17.01 -5.87
CA SER A 429 -5.87 15.71 -6.20
C SER A 429 -5.21 14.53 -5.49
N TRP A 430 -4.03 14.72 -4.91
CA TRP A 430 -3.23 13.70 -4.23
C TRP A 430 -2.26 14.35 -3.24
N ARG A 431 -1.64 13.56 -2.37
CA ARG A 431 -0.88 14.05 -1.22
C ARG A 431 0.49 14.66 -1.56
N GLY A 432 1.00 14.45 -2.76
CA GLY A 432 2.37 14.82 -3.15
C GLY A 432 3.40 13.71 -2.89
N ILE A 433 4.64 13.98 -3.26
CA ILE A 433 5.81 13.13 -2.97
C ILE A 433 6.52 13.68 -1.73
N VAL A 434 6.86 12.80 -0.78
CA VAL A 434 7.60 13.13 0.43
C VAL A 434 8.88 12.30 0.52
N PHE A 435 10.03 12.97 0.55
CA PHE A 435 11.33 12.36 0.84
C PHE A 435 11.66 12.53 2.33
N ARG A 436 11.95 11.41 2.97
CA ARG A 436 12.45 11.21 4.35
C ARG A 436 13.51 10.10 4.35
N SER A 437 14.40 10.18 3.37
CA SER A 437 15.55 9.30 3.21
C SER A 437 16.76 10.14 2.82
N MET A 438 17.86 9.94 3.55
CA MET A 438 19.16 10.58 3.29
C MET A 438 19.95 9.89 2.19
N ASN A 439 19.36 8.91 1.52
CA ASN A 439 19.99 8.26 0.39
C ASN A 439 20.19 9.25 -0.75
N GLN A 440 21.44 9.67 -0.96
CA GLN A 440 21.83 10.69 -1.94
C GLN A 440 21.63 10.24 -3.40
N THR A 441 21.24 8.98 -3.64
CA THR A 441 20.98 8.46 -4.99
C THR A 441 19.61 8.82 -5.55
N SER A 442 18.73 9.44 -4.74
CA SER A 442 17.44 9.94 -5.22
C SER A 442 17.65 11.10 -6.19
N GLU A 443 17.08 10.98 -7.39
CA GLU A 443 17.35 11.90 -8.49
C GLU A 443 16.12 12.06 -9.40
N PHE A 444 15.73 13.30 -9.63
CA PHE A 444 14.67 13.69 -10.55
C PHE A 444 15.28 14.52 -11.68
N ALA A 445 15.25 14.00 -12.91
CA ALA A 445 15.72 14.71 -14.09
C ALA A 445 14.70 14.58 -15.22
N TYR A 446 14.36 15.69 -15.88
CA TYR A 446 13.29 15.72 -16.90
C TYR A 446 11.98 15.11 -16.39
N THR A 447 11.56 15.54 -15.20
CA THR A 447 10.31 15.11 -14.56
C THR A 447 9.25 16.21 -14.59
N GLU A 448 7.98 15.82 -14.52
CA GLU A 448 6.85 16.72 -14.33
C GLU A 448 6.05 16.27 -13.11
N VAL A 449 5.98 17.11 -12.08
CA VAL A 449 5.20 16.84 -10.85
C VAL A 449 4.07 17.84 -10.76
N SER A 450 2.82 17.37 -10.72
CA SER A 450 1.66 18.26 -10.81
C SER A 450 0.46 17.86 -9.95
N TYR A 451 -0.36 18.85 -9.60
CA TYR A 451 -1.68 18.66 -8.95
C TYR A 451 -1.65 18.03 -7.56
N GLY A 452 -0.50 18.03 -6.87
CA GLY A 452 -0.32 17.53 -5.51
C GLY A 452 -0.68 18.54 -4.42
N GLY A 453 -0.43 18.17 -3.17
CA GLY A 453 -0.66 19.01 -1.99
C GLY A 453 -2.04 18.88 -1.35
N GLU A 454 -2.68 17.70 -1.42
CA GLU A 454 -3.94 17.41 -0.69
C GLU A 454 -3.77 17.52 0.83
N THR A 455 -2.71 16.92 1.36
CA THR A 455 -2.44 16.84 2.80
C THR A 455 -1.44 17.91 3.22
N SER A 456 -1.70 18.55 4.37
CA SER A 456 -0.72 19.36 5.09
C SER A 456 0.07 18.48 6.07
N TYR A 457 1.37 18.72 6.13
CA TYR A 457 2.33 18.06 7.00
C TYR A 457 2.82 19.05 8.05
N ASN A 458 2.63 18.72 9.32
CA ASN A 458 3.18 19.49 10.43
C ASN A 458 4.69 19.21 10.57
N ILE A 459 5.53 20.20 10.27
CA ILE A 459 6.98 20.13 10.38
C ILE A 459 7.43 21.30 11.25
N GLY A 460 8.05 21.00 12.39
CA GLY A 460 8.51 22.04 13.33
C GLY A 460 7.39 22.95 13.85
N GLY A 461 6.15 22.45 13.95
CA GLY A 461 4.99 23.23 14.40
C GLY A 461 4.31 24.05 13.30
N LYS A 462 4.71 23.89 12.03
CA LYS A 462 4.12 24.57 10.88
C LYS A 462 3.58 23.60 9.84
N GLU A 463 2.51 24.01 9.17
CA GLU A 463 1.85 23.19 8.16
C GLU A 463 2.42 23.46 6.77
N TYR A 464 2.93 22.41 6.12
CA TYR A 464 3.44 22.45 4.75
C TYR A 464 2.65 21.52 3.85
N ARG A 465 2.29 21.97 2.65
CA ARG A 465 1.75 21.11 1.61
C ARG A 465 2.30 21.51 0.25
N GLY A 466 2.50 20.54 -0.62
CA GLY A 466 3.08 20.81 -1.94
C GLY A 466 3.07 19.59 -2.86
N ASN A 467 3.59 19.78 -4.07
CA ASN A 467 3.83 18.65 -4.98
C ASN A 467 4.95 17.75 -4.46
N LEU A 468 5.98 18.36 -3.90
CA LEU A 468 7.21 17.69 -3.46
C LEU A 468 7.68 18.27 -2.14
N LEU A 469 7.96 17.41 -1.17
CA LEU A 469 8.47 17.79 0.15
C LEU A 469 9.75 17.01 0.44
N LEU A 470 10.84 17.71 0.72
CA LEU A 470 12.04 17.17 1.33
C LEU A 470 11.96 17.46 2.82
N TRP A 471 11.88 16.41 3.62
CA TRP A 471 11.61 16.51 5.05
C TRP A 471 12.51 15.57 5.84
N GLY A 472 13.03 16.08 6.95
CA GLY A 472 13.62 15.28 8.02
C GLY A 472 13.20 15.68 9.41
N ASP A 473 13.60 14.83 10.34
CA ASP A 473 13.65 15.18 11.75
C ASP A 473 15.12 15.35 12.13
N ALA A 474 15.57 16.61 12.31
CA ALA A 474 16.94 16.91 12.75
C ALA A 474 17.32 16.26 14.09
N SER A 475 16.35 15.81 14.89
CA SER A 475 16.61 15.08 16.14
C SER A 475 16.84 13.58 15.93
N LEU A 476 16.58 13.07 14.73
CA LEU A 476 16.74 11.66 14.35
C LEU A 476 17.63 11.54 13.10
N PRO A 477 18.96 11.39 13.27
CA PRO A 477 19.87 11.18 12.16
C PRO A 477 19.44 9.99 11.28
N GLY A 478 19.39 10.18 9.96
CA GLY A 478 18.96 9.19 8.96
C GLY A 478 17.50 9.35 8.49
N TYR A 479 16.71 10.23 9.10
CA TYR A 479 15.32 10.51 8.70
C TYR A 479 15.18 11.72 7.79
N GLU A 480 16.28 12.34 7.39
CA GLU A 480 16.29 13.53 6.55
C GLU A 480 15.99 13.22 5.07
N GLY A 481 15.56 14.21 4.30
CA GLY A 481 15.12 14.05 2.92
C GLY A 481 16.09 14.72 1.96
N ALA A 482 16.77 13.93 1.13
CA ALA A 482 17.73 14.43 0.14
C ALA A 482 17.25 14.17 -1.30
N LEU A 483 17.49 15.13 -2.20
CA LEU A 483 17.17 14.98 -3.62
C LEU A 483 18.10 15.80 -4.53
N THR A 484 18.52 15.20 -5.64
CA THR A 484 18.98 15.91 -6.84
C THR A 484 17.78 16.18 -7.75
N ILE A 485 17.53 17.43 -8.15
CA ILE A 485 16.44 17.76 -9.08
C ILE A 485 16.89 18.71 -10.19
N THR A 486 16.77 18.27 -11.44
CA THR A 486 17.25 19.02 -12.60
C THR A 486 16.27 18.99 -13.76
N ASN A 487 16.21 20.04 -14.57
CA ASN A 487 15.42 20.09 -15.81
C ASN A 487 13.95 19.65 -15.64
N SER A 488 13.39 19.90 -14.46
CA SER A 488 12.07 19.37 -14.06
C SER A 488 11.06 20.48 -13.86
N SER A 489 9.77 20.14 -13.88
CA SER A 489 8.68 21.09 -13.68
C SER A 489 7.79 20.71 -12.49
N LEU A 490 7.44 21.69 -11.67
CA LEU A 490 6.54 21.54 -10.53
C LEU A 490 5.39 22.53 -10.66
N THR A 491 4.21 22.02 -10.99
CA THR A 491 3.08 22.88 -11.38
C THR A 491 1.78 22.55 -10.67
N ASN A 492 0.86 23.51 -10.61
CA ASN A 492 -0.51 23.28 -10.16
C ASN A 492 -0.64 22.65 -8.75
N SER A 493 0.29 22.92 -7.84
CA SER A 493 0.13 22.47 -6.46
C SER A 493 -0.99 23.22 -5.73
N ALA A 494 -1.67 22.55 -4.79
CA ALA A 494 -2.56 23.21 -3.82
C ALA A 494 -1.79 23.97 -2.71
N GLY A 495 -0.46 23.81 -2.63
CA GLY A 495 0.43 24.63 -1.82
C GLY A 495 1.66 25.01 -2.62
N TYR A 496 2.84 24.70 -2.08
CA TYR A 496 4.12 24.99 -2.72
C TYR A 496 4.40 24.04 -3.90
N GLY A 497 5.14 24.51 -4.89
CA GLY A 497 5.74 23.60 -5.86
C GLY A 497 6.69 22.62 -5.17
N MET A 498 7.60 23.14 -4.34
CA MET A 498 8.51 22.33 -3.52
C MET A 498 8.67 22.89 -2.11
N VAL A 499 8.80 22.02 -1.12
CA VAL A 499 9.18 22.38 0.25
C VAL A 499 10.52 21.72 0.57
N VAL A 500 11.53 22.52 0.85
CA VAL A 500 12.79 22.08 1.49
C VAL A 500 12.66 22.44 2.96
N ALA A 501 12.20 21.49 3.75
CA ALA A 501 11.74 21.74 5.11
C ALA A 501 12.89 22.07 6.08
N PRO A 502 12.62 22.86 7.12
CA PRO A 502 13.65 23.21 8.08
C PRO A 502 14.10 22.00 8.89
N GLY A 503 15.40 21.91 9.17
CA GLY A 503 15.95 20.85 10.01
C GLY A 503 15.86 19.44 9.40
N GLY A 504 16.08 19.30 8.09
CA GLY A 504 16.23 17.98 7.48
C GLY A 504 15.82 17.86 6.00
N GLY A 505 15.51 18.96 5.30
CA GLY A 505 15.45 18.95 3.85
C GLY A 505 16.80 19.32 3.23
N TYR A 506 17.30 18.52 2.29
CA TYR A 506 18.59 18.73 1.63
C TYR A 506 18.50 18.66 0.10
N LEU A 507 19.05 19.67 -0.56
CA LEU A 507 19.28 19.63 -2.00
C LEU A 507 20.69 19.10 -2.28
N ASN A 508 20.82 18.09 -3.12
CA ASN A 508 22.12 17.57 -3.57
C ASN A 508 22.61 18.37 -4.79
N ASP A 509 21.71 18.59 -5.75
CA ASP A 509 21.89 19.48 -6.91
C ASP A 509 20.50 20.01 -7.31
N PHE A 510 20.44 21.26 -7.76
CA PHE A 510 19.21 21.94 -8.16
C PHE A 510 19.51 22.83 -9.36
N ARG A 511 19.04 22.46 -10.55
CA ARG A 511 19.32 23.24 -11.78
C ARG A 511 18.25 23.20 -12.85
N SER A 512 18.04 24.35 -13.52
CA SER A 512 17.18 24.46 -14.71
C SER A 512 15.74 23.96 -14.49
N ASN A 513 15.19 24.16 -13.30
CA ASN A 513 13.84 23.73 -12.96
C ASN A 513 12.81 24.84 -13.25
N THR A 514 11.54 24.46 -13.36
CA THR A 514 10.44 25.41 -13.63
C THR A 514 9.29 25.21 -12.65
N PHE A 515 8.75 26.32 -12.15
CA PHE A 515 7.69 26.32 -11.16
C PHE A 515 6.58 27.25 -11.61
N SER A 516 5.37 26.72 -11.79
CA SER A 516 4.26 27.52 -12.27
C SER A 516 2.89 27.14 -11.74
N GLN A 517 2.00 28.13 -11.65
CA GLN A 517 0.58 27.94 -11.29
C GLN A 517 0.38 27.25 -9.93
N ASN A 518 1.36 27.30 -9.02
CA ASN A 518 1.20 26.76 -7.67
C ASN A 518 0.37 27.72 -6.80
N ALA A 519 -0.44 27.20 -5.88
CA ALA A 519 -1.28 28.04 -5.03
C ALA A 519 -0.47 28.82 -3.97
N GLY A 520 0.64 28.25 -3.49
CA GLY A 520 1.62 28.91 -2.62
C GLY A 520 2.79 29.47 -3.42
N ALA A 521 3.91 29.74 -2.75
CA ALA A 521 5.15 30.14 -3.41
C ALA A 521 5.66 29.04 -4.36
N ALA A 522 6.56 29.40 -5.28
CA ALA A 522 7.27 28.40 -6.07
C ALA A 522 7.94 27.37 -5.15
N MET A 523 8.64 27.86 -4.12
CA MET A 523 9.24 27.00 -3.10
C MET A 523 9.19 27.63 -1.71
N TYR A 524 9.11 26.79 -0.69
CA TYR A 524 9.60 27.12 0.64
C TYR A 524 10.99 26.49 0.82
N VAL A 525 11.97 27.23 1.36
CA VAL A 525 13.35 26.76 1.49
C VAL A 525 13.94 27.14 2.85
N ASP A 526 14.46 26.14 3.57
CA ASP A 526 15.33 26.36 4.74
C ASP A 526 16.49 27.31 4.34
N PRO A 527 16.75 28.38 5.10
CA PRO A 527 17.80 29.36 4.76
C PRO A 527 19.19 28.74 4.59
N ASN A 528 19.47 27.59 5.20
CA ASN A 528 20.72 26.84 5.02
C ASN A 528 20.84 26.18 3.64
N GLN A 529 19.77 26.07 2.85
CA GLN A 529 19.77 25.45 1.52
C GLN A 529 19.62 26.45 0.35
N ILE A 530 19.34 27.72 0.63
CA ILE A 530 19.07 28.74 -0.40
C ILE A 530 20.26 28.92 -1.36
N HIS A 531 21.49 28.84 -0.87
CA HIS A 531 22.71 28.98 -1.67
C HIS A 531 22.88 27.88 -2.75
N LYS A 532 22.09 26.80 -2.67
CA LYS A 532 22.10 25.70 -3.65
C LYS A 532 21.14 25.90 -4.81
N ILE A 533 20.28 26.93 -4.76
CA ILE A 533 19.34 27.23 -5.82
C ILE A 533 20.09 27.91 -6.97
N ASP A 534 20.03 27.32 -8.16
CA ASP A 534 20.70 27.87 -9.32
C ASP A 534 20.00 29.09 -9.92
N THR A 535 20.76 29.73 -10.78
CA THR A 535 20.39 30.95 -11.50
C THR A 535 19.55 30.71 -12.76
N GLY A 536 19.50 29.47 -13.25
CA GLY A 536 18.79 29.09 -14.48
C GLY A 536 17.37 28.62 -14.25
N SER A 537 16.96 28.38 -13.00
CA SER A 537 15.60 27.95 -12.67
C SER A 537 14.58 29.09 -12.76
N ARG A 538 13.38 28.80 -13.27
CA ARG A 538 12.28 29.75 -13.41
C ARG A 538 11.26 29.59 -12.28
N LEU A 539 11.26 30.55 -11.35
CA LEU A 539 10.39 30.57 -10.16
C LEU A 539 9.23 31.60 -10.24
N TYR A 540 9.11 32.32 -11.36
CA TYR A 540 8.26 33.52 -11.53
C TYR A 540 7.04 33.33 -12.46
N ASP A 541 6.41 32.17 -12.48
CA ASP A 541 5.36 31.88 -13.45
C ASP A 541 3.99 31.60 -12.79
N ASN A 542 3.29 32.68 -12.41
CA ASN A 542 1.93 32.63 -11.84
C ASN A 542 1.77 31.74 -10.61
N ASN A 543 2.77 31.71 -9.73
CA ASN A 543 2.65 31.09 -8.42
C ASN A 543 1.94 32.06 -7.45
N GLY A 544 1.39 31.55 -6.34
CA GLY A 544 0.81 32.38 -5.27
C GLY A 544 1.80 33.42 -4.74
N TYR A 545 3.07 33.02 -4.64
CA TYR A 545 4.21 33.93 -4.64
C TYR A 545 5.23 33.52 -5.70
N ASN A 546 5.58 34.45 -6.57
CA ASN A 546 6.63 34.28 -7.54
C ASN A 546 7.98 34.44 -6.83
N GLY A 547 8.57 33.33 -6.40
CA GLY A 547 9.84 33.32 -5.68
C GLY A 547 9.88 32.27 -4.57
N LEU A 548 10.79 32.51 -3.64
CA LEU A 548 11.08 31.63 -2.52
C LEU A 548 10.51 32.22 -1.23
N GLU A 549 9.97 31.37 -0.37
CA GLU A 549 9.70 31.69 1.03
C GLU A 549 10.75 31.08 1.96
N THR A 550 11.12 31.79 3.01
CA THR A 550 12.09 31.32 4.01
C THR A 550 11.87 31.96 5.38
N GLU A 551 12.44 31.33 6.41
CA GLU A 551 12.48 31.82 7.79
C GLU A 551 13.41 30.95 8.64
N GLY A 552 13.62 31.34 9.89
CA GLY A 552 14.35 30.53 10.86
C GLY A 552 15.82 30.89 10.90
N THR A 553 16.69 29.90 11.11
CA THR A 553 18.10 30.14 11.41
C THR A 553 19.02 29.66 10.29
N LEU A 554 19.81 30.58 9.74
CA LEU A 554 21.00 30.26 8.96
C LEU A 554 22.16 29.96 9.92
N ASN A 555 22.62 28.72 9.94
CA ASN A 555 23.71 28.22 10.76
C ASN A 555 24.45 27.09 10.04
N ASN A 556 25.14 27.43 8.95
CA ASN A 556 25.75 26.44 8.07
C ASN A 556 27.19 26.04 8.47
N GLY A 557 27.69 26.52 9.61
CA GLY A 557 29.10 26.38 10.01
C GLY A 557 30.06 27.28 9.22
N ASP A 558 29.86 27.34 7.90
CA ASP A 558 30.64 28.15 6.96
C ASP A 558 29.86 29.37 6.44
N GLU A 559 30.57 30.26 5.74
CA GLU A 559 29.98 31.35 4.98
C GLU A 559 29.22 30.83 3.75
N VAL A 560 28.03 31.35 3.51
CA VAL A 560 27.24 31.07 2.31
C VAL A 560 26.98 32.34 1.52
N GLU A 561 26.92 32.19 0.21
CA GLU A 561 26.55 33.28 -0.70
C GLU A 561 25.17 33.02 -1.30
N TRP A 562 24.26 33.97 -1.12
CA TRP A 562 22.93 33.92 -1.74
C TRP A 562 22.99 34.59 -3.11
N ASN A 563 23.41 33.80 -4.11
CA ASN A 563 23.46 34.19 -5.51
C ASN A 563 22.15 33.85 -6.22
N ILE A 564 21.07 34.56 -5.89
CA ILE A 564 19.74 34.27 -6.44
C ILE A 564 19.37 35.32 -7.50
N PRO A 565 19.71 35.11 -8.78
CA PRO A 565 19.21 35.94 -9.85
C PRO A 565 17.80 35.46 -10.14
N ILE A 566 16.87 36.22 -9.63
CA ILE A 566 15.49 36.06 -9.99
C ILE A 566 15.15 37.34 -10.69
N GLY A 567 14.79 37.29 -11.98
CA GLY A 567 14.56 38.46 -12.84
C GLY A 567 13.59 39.50 -12.26
N GLY A 568 14.07 40.28 -11.28
CA GLY A 568 13.29 41.14 -10.40
C GLY A 568 12.55 40.48 -9.22
N LEU A 569 12.67 39.17 -8.92
CA LEU A 569 11.97 38.60 -7.74
C LEU A 569 12.79 38.70 -6.46
N ARG A 570 12.07 38.75 -5.34
CA ARG A 570 12.61 38.86 -3.99
C ARG A 570 12.42 37.54 -3.23
N VAL A 571 13.21 37.33 -2.19
CA VAL A 571 12.98 36.25 -1.21
C VAL A 571 11.99 36.76 -0.19
N HIS A 572 10.89 36.04 0.00
CA HIS A 572 9.88 36.37 0.99
C HIS A 572 10.21 35.72 2.34
N VAL A 573 10.46 36.56 3.34
CA VAL A 573 10.80 36.18 4.70
C VAL A 573 9.53 36.18 5.54
N VAL A 574 8.93 35.00 5.71
CA VAL A 574 7.62 34.77 6.33
C VAL A 574 7.68 34.64 7.87
N GLY A 575 8.89 34.58 8.42
CA GLY A 575 9.19 34.50 9.85
C GLY A 575 10.47 35.26 10.19
N ASP A 576 10.86 35.32 11.47
CA ASP A 576 12.13 35.96 11.83
C ASP A 576 13.31 35.16 11.23
N LEU A 577 14.28 35.88 10.65
CA LEU A 577 15.50 35.32 10.06
C LEU A 577 16.69 35.60 10.99
N PHE A 578 17.30 34.54 11.50
CA PHE A 578 18.48 34.61 12.36
C PHE A 578 19.71 34.17 11.58
N VAL A 579 20.74 35.02 11.54
CA VAL A 579 22.01 34.73 10.88
C VAL A 579 23.06 34.44 11.96
N LYS A 580 23.45 33.16 12.08
CA LYS A 580 24.45 32.65 13.03
C LYS A 580 25.73 32.15 12.37
N SER A 581 25.80 32.18 11.03
CA SER A 581 27.01 31.96 10.24
C SER A 581 27.24 33.15 9.28
N GLY A 582 28.23 33.07 8.39
CA GLY A 582 28.47 34.12 7.39
C GLY A 582 27.42 34.10 6.28
N LEU A 583 26.82 35.26 5.97
CA LEU A 583 25.94 35.45 4.83
C LEU A 583 26.48 36.55 3.92
N LYS A 584 26.73 36.20 2.66
CA LYS A 584 27.07 37.13 1.57
C LYS A 584 25.89 37.33 0.63
N MET A 585 25.65 38.60 0.30
CA MET A 585 24.68 39.03 -0.70
C MET A 585 25.35 40.10 -1.56
N HIS A 586 25.57 39.80 -2.83
CA HIS A 586 26.22 40.72 -3.76
C HIS A 586 25.27 41.12 -4.88
N PHE A 587 25.52 42.28 -5.49
CA PHE A 587 24.87 42.67 -6.73
C PHE A 587 25.12 41.62 -7.82
N ASP A 588 24.05 41.15 -8.46
CA ASP A 588 24.09 40.34 -9.66
C ASP A 588 23.73 41.18 -10.90
N PRO A 589 24.60 41.30 -11.92
CA PRO A 589 24.30 42.05 -13.14
C PRO A 589 23.05 41.60 -13.91
N ARG A 590 22.46 40.45 -13.54
CA ARG A 590 21.22 39.92 -14.10
C ARG A 590 19.95 40.42 -13.38
N GLY A 591 20.06 41.15 -12.26
CA GLY A 591 18.93 41.77 -11.57
C GLY A 591 19.18 42.10 -10.09
N SER A 592 18.34 42.96 -9.50
CA SER A 592 18.41 43.30 -8.07
C SER A 592 18.02 42.12 -7.17
N ILE A 593 18.84 41.86 -6.14
CA ILE A 593 18.48 40.92 -5.06
C ILE A 593 17.71 41.70 -3.98
N GLY A 594 16.62 41.13 -3.48
CA GLY A 594 15.91 41.74 -2.36
C GLY A 594 15.27 40.74 -1.42
N LEU A 595 15.22 41.11 -0.15
CA LEU A 595 14.48 40.42 0.90
C LEU A 595 13.24 41.23 1.23
N GLN A 596 12.10 40.55 1.23
CA GLN A 596 10.82 41.10 1.65
C GLN A 596 10.38 40.44 2.94
N PHE A 597 10.16 41.21 3.98
CA PHE A 597 9.76 40.69 5.28
C PHE A 597 8.26 40.82 5.45
N ASP A 598 7.65 39.76 5.98
CA ASP A 598 6.26 39.78 6.44
C ASP A 598 6.07 40.72 7.63
N ASP A 599 4.81 41.00 7.94
CA ASP A 599 4.43 41.88 9.04
C ASP A 599 5.12 41.46 10.35
N ASN A 600 5.76 42.45 10.98
CA ASN A 600 6.46 42.31 12.24
C ASN A 600 7.51 41.17 12.26
N LYS A 601 8.14 40.88 11.11
CA LYS A 601 9.32 39.99 11.02
C LYS A 601 10.62 40.79 10.93
N GLY A 602 11.74 40.20 11.31
CA GLY A 602 13.04 40.86 11.32
C GLY A 602 14.19 39.99 10.85
N MET A 603 15.32 40.65 10.59
CA MET A 603 16.60 40.01 10.36
C MET A 603 17.53 40.29 11.53
N PHE A 604 18.11 39.24 12.11
CA PHE A 604 18.94 39.33 13.30
C PHE A 604 20.30 38.70 13.02
N ILE A 605 21.34 39.52 12.97
CA ILE A 605 22.72 39.06 12.81
C ILE A 605 23.28 38.80 14.21
N GLN A 606 23.29 37.52 14.60
CA GLN A 606 23.60 37.11 15.96
C GLN A 606 25.08 36.79 16.15
N ASN A 607 25.52 36.70 17.40
CA ASN A 607 26.89 36.28 17.73
C ASN A 607 27.23 34.94 17.06
N GLY A 608 28.40 34.88 16.42
CA GLY A 608 28.83 33.75 15.58
C GLY A 608 28.60 33.97 14.08
N GLY A 609 27.66 34.85 13.69
CA GLY A 609 27.37 35.18 12.30
C GLY A 609 27.79 36.58 11.88
N TYR A 610 27.69 36.84 10.58
CA TYR A 610 27.87 38.16 9.99
C TYR A 610 27.11 38.30 8.67
N LEU A 611 26.84 39.55 8.26
CA LEU A 611 26.23 39.88 6.98
C LEU A 611 27.16 40.78 6.17
N ILE A 612 27.50 40.35 4.96
CA ILE A 612 28.12 41.18 3.92
C ILE A 612 27.07 41.37 2.82
N ALA A 613 26.46 42.54 2.75
CA ALA A 613 25.55 42.92 1.67
C ALA A 613 26.18 44.08 0.86
N LYS A 614 26.50 43.82 -0.41
CA LYS A 614 27.14 44.79 -1.31
C LYS A 614 26.35 44.93 -2.59
N GLY A 615 25.67 46.06 -2.75
CA GLY A 615 25.03 46.44 -4.01
C GLY A 615 26.01 47.09 -4.99
N ALA A 616 25.46 47.65 -6.06
CA ALA A 616 26.14 48.61 -6.91
C ALA A 616 25.17 49.74 -7.29
N PRO A 617 25.66 50.94 -7.66
CA PRO A 617 24.81 52.05 -8.06
C PRO A 617 23.84 51.66 -9.19
N GLY A 618 22.53 51.84 -8.97
CA GLY A 618 21.45 51.50 -9.92
C GLY A 618 20.98 50.05 -9.86
N THR A 619 21.59 49.21 -9.03
CA THR A 619 21.27 47.79 -8.89
C THR A 619 21.47 47.33 -7.45
N GLU A 620 20.47 47.63 -6.65
CA GLU A 620 20.58 47.56 -5.19
C GLU A 620 20.33 46.16 -4.64
N VAL A 621 21.03 45.81 -3.56
CA VAL A 621 20.53 44.82 -2.60
C VAL A 621 19.49 45.54 -1.73
N SER A 622 18.26 45.01 -1.66
CA SER A 622 17.14 45.68 -0.96
C SER A 622 16.55 44.87 0.18
N PHE A 623 16.27 45.51 1.31
CA PHE A 623 15.57 44.94 2.46
C PHE A 623 14.34 45.78 2.77
N THR A 624 13.15 45.19 2.65
CA THR A 624 11.89 45.94 2.76
C THR A 624 10.71 45.07 3.19
N GLY A 625 9.52 45.66 3.38
CA GLY A 625 8.29 44.90 3.67
C GLY A 625 7.66 44.25 2.43
N PHE A 626 6.96 43.13 2.61
CA PHE A 626 6.32 42.36 1.54
C PHE A 626 5.17 43.11 0.83
N HIS A 627 4.29 43.78 1.58
CA HIS A 627 3.12 44.46 1.05
C HIS A 627 3.15 45.98 1.28
N ARG A 628 3.63 46.68 0.25
CA ARG A 628 3.35 48.09 -0.09
C ARG A 628 3.99 49.16 0.79
N GLN A 629 4.97 49.82 0.17
CA GLN A 629 5.04 51.25 -0.24
C GLN A 629 4.46 52.39 0.64
N SER A 630 3.89 52.18 1.83
CA SER A 630 3.45 53.31 2.68
C SER A 630 3.23 52.98 4.16
N GLN A 631 3.20 51.71 4.58
CA GLN A 631 3.18 51.39 6.00
C GLN A 631 4.58 51.52 6.59
N LEU A 632 4.83 52.63 7.30
CA LEU A 632 6.05 52.80 8.08
C LEU A 632 6.05 51.77 9.23
N GLY A 633 7.17 51.09 9.44
CA GLY A 633 7.24 50.07 10.49
C GLY A 633 6.40 48.84 10.17
N TYR A 634 6.41 48.38 8.92
CA TYR A 634 5.79 47.12 8.52
C TYR A 634 6.54 45.91 9.11
N TRP A 635 7.87 45.98 9.12
CA TRP A 635 8.75 44.93 9.61
C TRP A 635 9.72 45.46 10.66
N LYS A 636 10.42 44.59 11.39
CA LYS A 636 11.26 44.97 12.55
C LYS A 636 12.55 45.69 12.17
N GLY A 637 13.06 45.51 10.96
CA GLY A 637 14.36 46.01 10.53
C GLY A 637 15.48 44.98 10.66
N ILE A 638 16.72 45.43 10.39
CA ILE A 638 17.93 44.63 10.54
C ILE A 638 18.56 44.96 11.89
N THR A 639 18.85 43.94 12.69
CA THR A 639 19.56 44.10 13.97
C THR A 639 20.92 43.40 13.92
N PHE A 640 21.99 44.17 14.06
CA PHE A 640 23.36 43.66 14.23
C PHE A 640 23.67 43.47 15.72
N GLU A 641 23.55 42.24 16.20
CA GLU A 641 23.97 41.84 17.55
C GLU A 641 25.42 41.35 17.58
N SER A 642 25.89 40.81 16.45
CA SER A 642 27.27 40.36 16.23
C SER A 642 28.29 41.50 16.27
N ASN A 643 29.46 41.23 16.86
CA ASN A 643 30.63 42.12 16.84
C ASN A 643 31.61 41.82 15.68
N SER A 644 31.21 41.00 14.71
CA SER A 644 32.08 40.65 13.59
C SER A 644 32.50 41.88 12.78
N PRO A 645 33.82 42.09 12.54
CA PRO A 645 34.29 43.19 11.70
C PRO A 645 33.90 43.06 10.22
N LEU A 646 33.36 41.89 9.84
CA LEU A 646 32.88 41.59 8.50
C LEU A 646 31.46 42.11 8.24
N ASN A 647 30.73 42.53 9.28
CA ASN A 647 29.41 43.12 9.08
C ASN A 647 29.51 44.38 8.21
N GLU A 648 28.91 44.34 7.03
CA GLU A 648 28.98 45.41 6.04
C GLU A 648 27.68 45.49 5.25
N LEU A 649 27.06 46.66 5.25
CA LEU A 649 26.08 47.09 4.26
C LEU A 649 26.74 48.17 3.40
N ASN A 650 26.83 47.93 2.10
CA ASN A 650 27.46 48.83 1.14
C ASN A 650 26.58 48.93 -0.12
N ASP A 651 26.14 50.13 -0.51
CA ASP A 651 25.21 50.31 -1.64
C ASP A 651 23.88 49.53 -1.45
N VAL A 652 23.32 49.56 -0.24
CA VAL A 652 22.12 48.79 0.15
C VAL A 652 20.93 49.71 0.39
N ASN A 653 19.74 49.25 -0.02
CA ASN A 653 18.46 49.87 0.34
C ASN A 653 17.83 49.18 1.57
N VAL A 654 17.47 49.94 2.59
CA VAL A 654 16.69 49.45 3.73
C VAL A 654 15.49 50.37 3.97
N SER A 655 14.28 49.85 3.88
CA SER A 655 13.08 50.68 3.91
C SER A 655 11.88 50.07 4.63
N TYR A 656 10.97 50.93 5.14
CA TYR A 656 9.69 50.56 5.76
C TYR A 656 9.79 49.73 7.05
N ALA A 657 10.91 49.75 7.75
CA ALA A 657 11.10 49.02 9.00
C ALA A 657 10.76 49.85 10.27
N GLY A 658 10.83 49.19 11.42
CA GLY A 658 10.58 49.75 12.75
C GLY A 658 9.25 49.34 13.41
N ALA A 659 8.70 48.17 13.11
CA ALA A 659 7.42 47.66 13.65
C ALA A 659 7.41 47.39 15.16
N SER A 660 8.56 47.05 15.76
CA SER A 660 8.69 46.79 17.20
C SER A 660 10.12 47.06 17.66
N GLY A 661 10.30 47.68 18.83
CA GLY A 661 11.62 47.98 19.38
C GLY A 661 12.24 46.70 19.94
N ALA A 662 13.39 46.26 19.42
CA ALA A 662 14.17 45.14 19.98
C ALA A 662 14.75 45.41 21.39
N THR A 663 14.27 46.47 22.07
CA THR A 663 14.71 46.95 23.38
C THR A 663 13.52 47.57 24.14
N THR A 664 13.65 47.63 25.46
CA THR A 664 12.69 48.23 26.40
C THR A 664 12.50 49.76 26.25
N LEU A 665 13.22 50.40 25.32
CA LEU A 665 13.24 51.86 25.11
C LEU A 665 12.42 52.34 23.89
N ASN A 666 11.60 51.47 23.28
CA ASN A 666 10.81 51.80 22.09
C ASN A 666 11.64 52.40 20.93
N ASN A 667 12.96 52.16 20.88
CA ASN A 667 13.84 52.69 19.82
C ASN A 667 13.75 51.80 18.58
N THR A 668 12.61 51.89 17.90
CA THR A 668 12.42 51.29 16.57
C THR A 668 13.38 51.92 15.57
N SER A 669 13.81 51.16 14.57
CA SER A 669 14.72 51.63 13.53
C SER A 669 14.67 50.78 12.27
N ASN A 670 15.12 51.32 11.13
CA ASN A 670 15.41 50.48 9.95
C ASN A 670 16.60 49.56 10.22
N ILE A 671 17.67 50.12 10.79
CA ILE A 671 18.89 49.40 11.17
C ILE A 671 19.22 49.68 12.63
N MET A 672 19.35 48.62 13.41
CA MET A 672 19.84 48.67 14.79
C MET A 672 21.23 48.03 14.88
N VAL A 673 22.18 48.72 15.49
CA VAL A 673 23.53 48.20 15.73
C VAL A 673 23.78 48.12 17.23
N LYS A 674 23.78 46.88 17.76
CA LYS A 674 24.17 46.56 19.14
C LYS A 674 25.63 46.09 19.23
N GLY A 675 26.12 45.41 18.19
CA GLY A 675 27.50 44.97 18.04
C GLY A 675 28.29 45.89 17.12
N SER A 676 28.75 45.41 15.96
CA SER A 676 29.47 46.22 14.98
C SER A 676 28.92 46.05 13.56
N ALA A 677 28.89 47.14 12.78
CA ALA A 677 28.55 47.11 11.35
C ALA A 677 29.14 48.31 10.60
N LYS A 678 29.64 48.08 9.39
CA LYS A 678 29.96 49.16 8.43
C LYS A 678 28.73 49.46 7.60
N ILE A 679 28.33 50.72 7.53
CA ILE A 679 27.16 51.22 6.78
C ILE A 679 27.67 52.30 5.82
N ILE A 680 27.73 51.96 4.54
CA ILE A 680 28.43 52.73 3.50
C ILE A 680 27.49 52.93 2.31
N ASN A 681 27.31 54.17 1.86
CA ASN A 681 26.52 54.52 0.68
C ASN A 681 25.12 53.87 0.59
N CYS A 682 24.46 53.70 1.74
CA CYS A 682 23.15 53.06 1.84
C CYS A 682 22.02 54.08 1.74
N GLU A 683 20.87 53.63 1.24
CA GLU A 683 19.60 54.36 1.30
C GLU A 683 18.70 53.81 2.40
N ILE A 684 18.42 54.62 3.42
CA ILE A 684 17.72 54.20 4.63
C ILE A 684 16.50 55.10 4.86
N TYR A 685 15.30 54.62 4.51
CA TYR A 685 14.14 55.50 4.47
C TYR A 685 12.80 54.88 4.89
N ASN A 686 11.79 55.73 5.08
CA ASN A 686 10.41 55.34 5.42
C ASN A 686 10.30 54.47 6.69
N GLY A 687 11.16 54.67 7.69
CA GLY A 687 11.07 53.97 8.97
C GLY A 687 10.06 54.58 9.94
N LEU A 688 9.39 53.76 10.75
CA LEU A 688 8.56 54.23 11.90
C LEU A 688 9.42 54.78 13.05
N GLY A 689 10.73 54.53 13.01
CA GLY A 689 11.69 54.94 14.04
C GLY A 689 12.85 55.75 13.48
N TRP A 690 14.06 55.46 13.96
CA TRP A 690 15.30 56.03 13.44
C TRP A 690 15.70 55.35 12.12
N GLY A 691 16.41 56.07 11.25
CA GLY A 691 17.07 55.42 10.12
C GLY A 691 18.11 54.41 10.61
N LEU A 692 19.14 54.92 11.30
CA LEU A 692 20.18 54.13 11.95
C LEU A 692 20.22 54.42 13.46
N TYR A 693 20.08 53.39 14.28
CA TYR A 693 20.19 53.48 15.73
C TYR A 693 21.34 52.61 16.25
N VAL A 694 22.27 53.23 16.96
CA VAL A 694 23.47 52.59 17.52
C VAL A 694 23.39 52.65 19.04
N THR A 695 23.41 51.50 19.69
CA THR A 695 23.37 51.45 21.17
C THR A 695 24.70 51.89 21.76
N ARG A 696 24.76 52.06 23.09
CA ARG A 696 26.00 52.43 23.78
C ARG A 696 27.16 51.45 23.53
N ALA A 697 26.86 50.17 23.31
CA ALA A 697 27.85 49.14 22.98
C ALA A 697 28.13 49.03 21.47
N GLY A 698 27.28 49.64 20.63
CA GLY A 698 27.33 49.53 19.19
C GLY A 698 28.44 50.37 18.54
N THR A 699 29.07 49.82 17.50
CA THR A 699 30.12 50.49 16.72
C THR A 699 29.79 50.52 15.23
N VAL A 700 29.93 51.69 14.61
CA VAL A 700 29.79 51.91 13.17
C VAL A 700 30.97 52.73 12.64
N ASN A 701 31.19 52.74 11.32
CA ASN A 701 32.19 53.58 10.66
C ASN A 701 31.94 55.08 10.91
N ALA A 702 33.00 55.89 10.86
CA ALA A 702 32.99 57.30 11.27
C ALA A 702 32.00 58.16 10.47
N ASP A 703 31.87 57.87 9.19
CA ASP A 703 31.00 58.55 8.23
C ASP A 703 29.60 57.93 8.14
N ALA A 704 29.24 56.94 8.96
CA ALA A 704 27.93 56.28 8.88
C ALA A 704 26.72 57.25 8.99
N SER A 705 26.88 58.39 9.67
CA SER A 705 25.83 59.41 9.80
C SER A 705 25.75 60.40 8.64
N SER A 706 26.81 60.53 7.83
CA SER A 706 26.94 61.55 6.78
C SER A 706 27.12 60.97 5.37
N GLY A 707 27.62 59.74 5.26
CA GLY A 707 27.90 59.04 4.00
C GLY A 707 26.76 58.13 3.52
N ASN A 708 25.56 58.27 4.11
CA ASN A 708 24.37 57.50 3.77
C ASN A 708 23.18 58.44 3.54
N PHE A 709 22.23 58.04 2.69
CA PHE A 709 20.99 58.77 2.49
C PHE A 709 19.93 58.36 3.52
N PHE A 710 19.32 59.34 4.19
CA PHE A 710 18.23 59.11 5.15
C PHE A 710 16.98 59.89 4.75
N GLY A 711 15.87 59.20 4.49
CA GLY A 711 14.62 59.83 4.04
C GLY A 711 13.40 59.45 4.89
N ASN A 712 12.54 60.40 5.25
CA ASN A 712 11.22 60.14 5.84
C ASN A 712 11.20 59.12 7.01
N ASN A 713 12.19 59.18 7.91
CA ASN A 713 12.25 58.37 9.14
C ASN A 713 11.63 59.15 10.31
N LYS A 714 10.65 58.58 11.01
CA LYS A 714 9.81 59.33 11.97
C LYS A 714 10.55 59.89 13.19
N ARG A 715 11.61 59.24 13.67
CA ARG A 715 12.41 59.74 14.82
C ARG A 715 13.65 60.53 14.40
N GLY A 716 14.07 60.43 13.14
CA GLY A 716 15.24 61.10 12.60
C GLY A 716 16.19 60.16 11.85
N ALA A 717 17.25 60.72 11.29
CA ALA A 717 18.22 60.00 10.47
C ALA A 717 19.07 59.02 11.29
N TYR A 718 19.71 59.51 12.36
CA TYR A 718 20.73 58.78 13.11
C TYR A 718 20.66 59.09 14.60
N LEU A 719 20.82 58.07 15.44
CA LEU A 719 21.04 58.20 16.88
C LEU A 719 22.13 57.24 17.36
N LYS A 720 23.09 57.76 18.13
CA LYS A 720 24.04 56.97 18.92
C LYS A 720 23.90 57.30 20.39
N GLU A 721 23.69 56.29 21.23
CA GLU A 721 23.64 56.47 22.67
C GLU A 721 25.02 56.85 23.23
N LYS A 722 25.02 57.66 24.28
CA LYS A 722 26.23 58.13 24.97
C LYS A 722 26.68 57.16 26.05
#